data_AF-A0AB40DGQ3-F1
#
_entry.id   AF-A0AB40DGQ3-F1
#
_cell.length_a   1.000
_cell.length_b   1.000
_cell.length_c   1.000
_cell.angle_alpha   90.00
_cell.angle_beta   90.00
_cell.angle_gamma   90.00
#
_symmetry.space_group_name_H-M   'P 1'
#
loop_
_entity.id
_entity.type
_entity.pdbx_description
1 polymer ?
#
loop_
_entity_poly.entity_id
_entity_poly.type
_entity_poly.pdbx_seq_one_letter_code
_entity_poly.pdbx_strand_id
1 'polypeptide(L)'
;MFYKLCGLVCLLIVGQQVKPAVANDYECKDGNCTTMHQPCENGFILKNGSCTDVDECSHSTLNSCDIINHQVCNNTVGSYSCPCQAGFNLDATLNKCVDINECSINNHNCLPTQRCDNTIGSYICTRLQSCGTGYTLNAQTGNCDDDDECTLRTHNCPLTYDCHNTKGSFRCYRKSTTSSTTSTTSTTISPLEPEERLNNSQYPSPVAVYQDYSGPNYANSAISRLDCPSGFYRNNRGACVDINECVEKNACGNHQRCINTNGHFRCESLLQCSAGYKSTADGKSCTDISLEYTDITLAGDFNSNLLSESHLVDNFKSLDIDECESGEHNCGEYQICRNRNGGYVCTCPIGHELKRLSSGGNTCVDINECSQDQRVCPSTAHCFNTIGSYYCECKAGFQKKADNNNNTQCFDIDECSVIPGLCQQKCVNFWGGYRCTCDPGYQLGQDNRTCNDINECDVHKDYKLCMGFCINTPGSYQCSCPRGYLLSADGNTCRDIDECATNSIHQVCTGRNDICTNTRGSYKCTTINCPYGYAIDSDQKNRCRQNTNFCEGEECYTQPSAYTYNFITFVSKLMIAPEGRTIFTLRGPLWYDNIDFDLKIVRIQATSNIKRATGMHFDTLKNNNQVNVLLKKSLEGPQDIELELSMTVFTNGMPRGKSVAKLFLFVSQHTF
;
A
#
# COMPACT_ATOMS: atom_id res chain seq x y z
N MET A 1 -40.66 20.59 21.70
CA MET A 1 -41.15 20.80 20.33
C MET A 1 -40.19 20.02 19.44
N PHE A 2 -40.50 18.84 18.88
CA PHE A 2 -41.79 18.24 18.50
C PHE A 2 -42.55 18.99 17.40
N TYR A 3 -42.97 18.25 16.37
CA TYR A 3 -43.53 18.68 15.07
C TYR A 3 -42.52 19.42 14.15
N LYS A 4 -42.56 19.29 12.82
CA LYS A 4 -43.39 18.46 11.90
C LYS A 4 -42.51 18.14 10.67
N LEU A 5 -42.46 16.90 10.19
CA LEU A 5 -43.38 16.39 9.17
C LEU A 5 -43.50 14.86 9.26
N CYS A 6 -44.74 14.37 9.47
CA CYS A 6 -45.10 12.97 9.38
C CYS A 6 -46.61 12.87 9.07
N GLY A 7 -47.01 11.85 8.31
CA GLY A 7 -48.32 11.73 7.67
C GLY A 7 -48.38 12.45 6.31
N LEU A 8 -48.98 11.90 5.26
CA LEU A 8 -49.65 10.59 5.08
C LEU A 8 -48.75 9.70 4.18
N VAL A 9 -48.84 8.36 4.15
CA VAL A 9 -50.01 7.48 4.34
C VAL A 9 -49.75 6.38 5.39
N CYS A 10 -50.74 6.13 6.24
CA CYS A 10 -50.81 4.96 7.11
C CYS A 10 -52.26 4.48 7.16
N LEU A 11 -52.58 3.45 6.39
CA LEU A 11 -53.88 2.75 6.42
C LEU A 11 -53.75 1.43 5.66
N LEU A 12 -54.21 0.33 6.28
CA LEU A 12 -53.78 -1.05 5.99
C LEU A 12 -52.28 -1.24 6.35
N ILE A 13 -51.85 -2.30 7.03
CA ILE A 13 -52.51 -3.59 7.28
C ILE A 13 -52.92 -3.73 8.76
N VAL A 14 -54.11 -4.28 9.01
CA VAL A 14 -54.54 -4.70 10.36
C VAL A 14 -53.59 -5.80 10.85
N GLY A 15 -53.19 -5.76 12.12
CA GLY A 15 -52.34 -6.79 12.72
C GLY A 15 -52.97 -8.19 12.72
N GLN A 16 -52.86 -8.89 11.59
CA GLN A 16 -53.05 -10.33 11.53
C GLN A 16 -51.91 -10.96 12.33
N GLN A 17 -52.23 -11.30 13.58
CA GLN A 17 -51.56 -12.41 14.24
C GLN A 17 -51.69 -13.62 13.33
N VAL A 18 -50.59 -14.05 12.72
CA VAL A 18 -50.51 -15.33 12.00
C VAL A 18 -50.61 -16.43 13.05
N LYS A 19 -51.85 -16.76 13.42
CA LYS A 19 -52.15 -17.93 14.23
C LYS A 19 -51.86 -19.15 13.35
N PRO A 20 -51.16 -20.19 13.85
CA PRO A 20 -51.03 -21.43 13.11
C PRO A 20 -52.43 -21.98 12.80
N ALA A 21 -52.68 -22.31 11.54
CA ALA A 21 -53.97 -22.79 11.09
C ALA A 21 -54.27 -24.16 11.73
N VAL A 22 -55.22 -24.20 12.66
CA VAL A 22 -55.83 -25.43 13.16
C VAL A 22 -57.34 -25.35 12.93
N ALA A 23 -57.76 -25.77 11.75
CA ALA A 23 -59.15 -26.02 11.41
C ALA A 23 -59.38 -27.54 11.38
N ASN A 24 -59.85 -28.10 12.50
CA ASN A 24 -60.45 -29.44 12.48
C ASN A 24 -61.83 -29.32 11.81
N ASP A 25 -61.86 -29.39 10.48
CA ASP A 25 -63.10 -29.49 9.72
C ASP A 25 -63.49 -30.97 9.53
N TYR A 26 -64.78 -31.27 9.63
CA TYR A 26 -65.31 -32.63 9.65
C TYR A 26 -66.33 -32.83 8.53
N GLU A 27 -65.91 -33.36 7.38
CA GLU A 27 -66.87 -33.75 6.33
C GLU A 27 -67.57 -35.08 6.72
N CYS A 28 -68.68 -34.97 7.45
CA CYS A 28 -69.52 -36.09 7.82
C CYS A 28 -70.51 -36.45 6.70
N LYS A 29 -70.37 -37.63 6.09
CA LYS A 29 -71.43 -38.29 5.30
C LYS A 29 -71.87 -39.57 6.02
N ASP A 30 -73.18 -39.83 5.96
CA ASP A 30 -73.84 -41.04 6.46
C ASP A 30 -73.38 -41.53 7.86
N GLY A 31 -73.20 -40.58 8.77
CA GLY A 31 -72.98 -40.84 10.20
C GLY A 31 -71.57 -41.24 10.62
N ASN A 32 -70.58 -41.24 9.71
CA ASN A 32 -69.20 -41.61 10.03
C ASN A 32 -68.22 -40.51 9.61
N CYS A 33 -67.65 -39.80 10.58
CA CYS A 33 -66.79 -38.64 10.35
C CYS A 33 -65.31 -39.02 10.54
N THR A 34 -64.52 -39.07 9.45
CA THR A 34 -63.08 -39.37 9.52
C THR A 34 -62.23 -38.10 9.58
N THR A 35 -61.27 -38.05 10.50
CA THR A 35 -60.33 -36.93 10.62
C THR A 35 -59.29 -36.96 9.50
N MET A 36 -59.37 -36.04 8.53
CA MET A 36 -58.18 -35.65 7.78
C MET A 36 -57.36 -34.67 8.60
N HIS A 37 -56.09 -34.97 8.85
CA HIS A 37 -55.13 -33.94 9.23
C HIS A 37 -54.75 -33.16 7.97
N GLN A 38 -55.09 -31.87 7.92
CA GLN A 38 -54.42 -30.99 6.96
C GLN A 38 -52.91 -30.98 7.25
N PRO A 39 -52.04 -31.03 6.23
CA PRO A 39 -50.63 -30.75 6.43
C PRO A 39 -50.48 -29.30 6.90
N CYS A 40 -49.52 -29.06 7.79
CA CYS A 40 -49.14 -27.70 8.17
C CYS A 40 -48.64 -26.91 6.94
N GLU A 41 -48.74 -25.58 6.99
CA GLU A 41 -48.13 -24.71 6.00
C GLU A 41 -46.60 -24.86 5.99
N ASN A 42 -45.96 -24.55 4.86
CA ASN A 42 -44.51 -24.65 4.70
C ASN A 42 -43.80 -23.81 5.79
N GLY A 43 -42.72 -24.35 6.38
CA GLY A 43 -42.06 -23.77 7.56
C GLY A 43 -42.59 -24.27 8.91
N PHE A 44 -43.64 -25.11 8.93
CA PHE A 44 -44.20 -25.68 10.15
C PHE A 44 -44.31 -27.21 10.12
N ILE A 45 -44.11 -27.86 11.26
CA ILE A 45 -44.29 -29.30 11.46
C ILE A 45 -45.35 -29.61 12.52
N LEU A 46 -46.18 -30.61 12.26
CA LEU A 46 -47.25 -31.03 13.16
C LEU A 46 -46.68 -31.80 14.37
N LYS A 47 -46.77 -31.23 15.57
CA LYS A 47 -46.44 -31.89 16.84
C LYS A 47 -47.65 -31.85 17.76
N ASN A 48 -48.07 -33.02 18.26
CA ASN A 48 -49.19 -33.17 19.20
C ASN A 48 -50.50 -32.47 18.77
N GLY A 49 -50.80 -32.45 17.47
CA GLY A 49 -52.01 -31.82 16.93
C GLY A 49 -51.93 -30.28 16.77
N SER A 50 -50.74 -29.69 16.91
CA SER A 50 -50.49 -28.26 16.64
C SER A 50 -49.30 -28.10 15.69
N CYS A 51 -49.39 -27.12 14.78
CA CYS A 51 -48.29 -26.77 13.89
C CYS A 51 -47.27 -25.94 14.66
N THR A 52 -46.07 -26.49 14.86
CA THR A 52 -44.93 -25.81 15.48
C THR A 52 -43.93 -25.39 14.43
N ASP A 53 -43.36 -24.20 14.62
CA ASP A 53 -42.27 -23.62 13.84
C ASP A 53 -41.11 -24.62 13.60
N VAL A 54 -40.53 -24.60 12.40
CA VAL A 54 -39.30 -25.33 12.07
C VAL A 54 -38.13 -24.35 12.18
N ASP A 55 -37.27 -24.54 13.17
CA ASP A 55 -36.00 -23.81 13.23
C ASP A 55 -35.06 -24.32 12.12
N GLU A 56 -35.11 -23.70 10.94
CA GLU A 56 -34.24 -24.09 9.84
C GLU A 56 -32.76 -23.75 10.10
N CYS A 57 -32.47 -22.87 11.06
CA CYS A 57 -31.10 -22.53 11.47
C CYS A 57 -30.49 -23.60 12.39
N SER A 58 -31.30 -24.43 13.05
CA SER A 58 -30.80 -25.55 13.88
C SER A 58 -30.14 -26.67 13.07
N HIS A 59 -30.37 -26.72 11.75
CA HIS A 59 -29.78 -27.72 10.84
C HIS A 59 -29.35 -27.12 9.51
N SER A 60 -28.06 -27.22 9.17
CA SER A 60 -27.44 -26.69 7.94
C SER A 60 -27.89 -27.35 6.61
N THR A 61 -28.96 -28.14 6.64
CA THR A 61 -29.61 -28.75 5.47
C THR A 61 -31.05 -28.26 5.26
N LEU A 62 -31.56 -27.40 6.15
CA LEU A 62 -32.91 -26.82 6.07
C LEU A 62 -32.86 -25.34 5.67
N ASN A 63 -31.83 -24.60 6.11
CA ASN A 63 -31.54 -23.27 5.60
C ASN A 63 -30.57 -23.29 4.40
N SER A 64 -30.57 -22.21 3.62
CA SER A 64 -29.70 -21.97 2.46
C SER A 64 -28.68 -20.85 2.70
N CYS A 65 -28.44 -20.47 3.95
CA CYS A 65 -27.56 -19.35 4.29
C CYS A 65 -26.09 -19.71 4.05
N ASP A 66 -25.38 -18.86 3.31
CA ASP A 66 -23.97 -19.07 2.99
C ASP A 66 -23.05 -18.56 4.12
N ILE A 67 -22.89 -19.40 5.13
CA ILE A 67 -22.02 -19.16 6.30
C ILE A 67 -20.55 -18.96 5.88
N ILE A 68 -20.14 -19.49 4.72
CA ILE A 68 -18.77 -19.34 4.19
C ILE A 68 -18.57 -17.94 3.59
N ASN A 69 -19.62 -17.37 2.96
CA ASN A 69 -19.65 -15.99 2.49
C ASN A 69 -20.35 -15.05 3.50
N HIS A 70 -20.05 -15.22 4.80
CA HIS A 70 -20.42 -14.33 5.91
C HIS A 70 -21.93 -14.05 6.13
N GLN A 71 -22.83 -14.96 5.74
CA GLN A 71 -24.24 -14.89 6.13
C GLN A 71 -24.50 -15.56 7.48
N VAL A 72 -25.39 -14.97 8.28
CA VAL A 72 -25.87 -15.51 9.56
C VAL A 72 -27.31 -15.97 9.38
N CYS A 73 -27.62 -17.21 9.78
CA CYS A 73 -28.99 -17.71 9.75
C CYS A 73 -29.77 -17.19 10.98
N ASN A 74 -30.84 -16.44 10.73
CA ASN A 74 -31.80 -15.99 11.73
C ASN A 74 -33.16 -16.63 11.46
N ASN A 75 -33.61 -17.51 12.36
CA ASN A 75 -34.93 -18.14 12.28
C ASN A 75 -36.05 -17.11 12.51
N THR A 76 -37.15 -17.25 11.80
CA THR A 76 -38.35 -16.41 11.90
C THR A 76 -39.61 -17.29 11.86
N VAL A 77 -40.77 -16.78 12.27
CA VAL A 77 -41.97 -17.63 12.38
C VAL A 77 -42.46 -18.06 10.99
N GLY A 78 -42.25 -19.34 10.66
CA GLY A 78 -42.57 -19.97 9.38
C GLY A 78 -41.51 -19.83 8.28
N SER A 79 -40.30 -19.33 8.56
CA SER A 79 -39.21 -19.22 7.57
C SER A 79 -37.88 -18.80 8.21
N TYR A 80 -36.79 -18.77 7.45
CA TYR A 80 -35.51 -18.21 7.90
C TYR A 80 -35.07 -17.01 7.06
N SER A 81 -34.15 -16.22 7.61
CA SER A 81 -33.48 -15.12 6.92
C SER A 81 -31.96 -15.27 7.00
N CYS A 82 -31.25 -14.83 5.96
CA CYS A 82 -29.80 -14.95 5.84
C CYS A 82 -29.10 -13.57 5.74
N PRO A 83 -29.28 -12.64 6.70
CA PRO A 83 -28.56 -11.36 6.67
C PRO A 83 -27.05 -11.56 6.71
N CYS A 84 -26.32 -10.60 6.13
CA CYS A 84 -24.88 -10.52 6.29
C CYS A 84 -24.49 -10.24 7.74
N GLN A 85 -23.34 -10.78 8.16
CA GLN A 85 -22.72 -10.42 9.43
C GLN A 85 -22.42 -8.91 9.48
N ALA A 86 -22.46 -8.31 10.67
CA ALA A 86 -22.02 -6.93 10.87
C ALA A 86 -20.57 -6.74 10.36
N GLY A 87 -20.33 -5.61 9.69
CA GLY A 87 -19.10 -5.35 8.91
C GLY A 87 -19.20 -5.74 7.43
N PHE A 88 -20.29 -6.41 7.00
CA PHE A 88 -20.50 -6.81 5.61
C PHE A 88 -21.86 -6.33 5.07
N ASN A 89 -21.94 -6.12 3.76
CA ASN A 89 -23.17 -5.76 3.05
C ASN A 89 -23.44 -6.75 1.90
N LEU A 90 -24.70 -6.96 1.54
CA LEU A 90 -25.08 -7.91 0.48
C LEU A 90 -24.88 -7.28 -0.91
N ASP A 91 -23.91 -7.76 -1.67
CA ASP A 91 -23.79 -7.46 -3.10
C ASP A 91 -24.90 -8.21 -3.86
N ALA A 92 -25.88 -7.45 -4.35
CA ALA A 92 -27.03 -7.98 -5.09
C ALA A 92 -26.68 -8.51 -6.50
N THR A 93 -25.48 -8.24 -7.02
CA THR A 93 -24.99 -8.76 -8.31
C THR A 93 -24.23 -10.07 -8.16
N LEU A 94 -23.52 -10.24 -7.04
CA LEU A 94 -22.76 -11.46 -6.70
C LEU A 94 -23.51 -12.42 -5.77
N ASN A 95 -24.63 -11.97 -5.17
CA ASN A 95 -25.40 -12.64 -4.13
C ASN A 95 -24.54 -13.11 -2.93
N LYS A 96 -23.64 -12.24 -2.48
CA LYS A 96 -22.64 -12.53 -1.43
C LYS A 96 -22.44 -11.33 -0.51
N CYS A 97 -22.06 -11.59 0.74
CA CYS A 97 -21.69 -10.54 1.66
C CYS A 97 -20.26 -10.07 1.37
N VAL A 98 -20.13 -8.82 0.93
CA VAL A 98 -18.86 -8.14 0.69
C VAL A 98 -18.52 -7.24 1.88
N ASP A 99 -17.23 -7.08 2.12
CA ASP A 99 -16.66 -6.29 3.22
C ASP A 99 -17.04 -4.80 3.10
N ILE A 100 -17.47 -4.16 4.19
CA ILE A 100 -17.77 -2.72 4.21
C ILE A 100 -16.48 -1.98 4.51
N ASN A 101 -15.84 -1.42 3.49
CA ASN A 101 -14.65 -0.60 3.68
C ASN A 101 -14.98 0.75 4.34
N GLU A 102 -14.99 0.82 5.68
CA GLU A 102 -15.39 2.04 6.40
C GLU A 102 -14.43 3.21 6.13
N CYS A 103 -13.16 2.93 5.84
CA CYS A 103 -12.15 3.92 5.48
C CYS A 103 -12.48 4.64 4.16
N SER A 104 -12.97 3.91 3.14
CA SER A 104 -13.36 4.51 1.85
C SER A 104 -14.63 5.35 1.92
N ILE A 105 -15.50 5.13 2.91
CA ILE A 105 -16.77 5.87 3.09
C ILE A 105 -16.74 6.88 4.25
N ASN A 106 -15.58 7.13 4.87
CA ASN A 106 -15.39 7.96 6.06
C ASN A 106 -16.30 7.57 7.26
N ASN A 107 -16.67 6.30 7.40
CA ASN A 107 -17.52 5.80 8.49
C ASN A 107 -16.70 5.31 9.70
N HIS A 108 -15.64 6.05 10.04
CA HIS A 108 -14.67 5.65 11.07
C HIS A 108 -14.41 6.74 12.12
N ASN A 109 -14.01 6.33 13.32
CA ASN A 109 -13.71 7.23 14.44
C ASN A 109 -12.20 7.56 14.61
N CYS A 110 -11.36 7.22 13.62
CA CYS A 110 -9.92 7.49 13.66
C CYS A 110 -9.60 8.99 13.83
N LEU A 111 -8.62 9.29 14.69
CA LEU A 111 -8.15 10.66 14.94
C LEU A 111 -7.36 11.22 13.73
N PRO A 112 -7.23 12.55 13.57
CA PRO A 112 -6.43 13.17 12.50
C PRO A 112 -4.93 12.78 12.49
N THR A 113 -4.41 12.21 13.58
CA THR A 113 -3.04 11.67 13.68
C THR A 113 -2.96 10.16 13.41
N GLN A 114 -4.05 9.56 12.93
CA GLN A 114 -4.18 8.14 12.62
C GLN A 114 -4.62 7.93 11.17
N ARG A 115 -4.07 6.89 10.55
CA ARG A 115 -4.56 6.31 9.30
C ARG A 115 -5.70 5.35 9.62
N CYS A 116 -6.74 5.34 8.80
CA CYS A 116 -7.74 4.28 8.80
C CYS A 116 -7.24 3.15 7.91
N ASP A 117 -7.11 1.95 8.48
CA ASP A 117 -6.76 0.72 7.78
C ASP A 117 -7.96 -0.23 7.81
N ASN A 118 -8.45 -0.61 6.63
CA ASN A 118 -9.60 -1.51 6.52
C ASN A 118 -9.22 -2.97 6.81
N THR A 119 -10.11 -3.72 7.45
CA THR A 119 -9.94 -5.15 7.78
C THR A 119 -11.23 -5.92 7.50
N ILE A 120 -11.15 -7.25 7.40
CA ILE A 120 -12.33 -8.05 7.03
C ILE A 120 -13.37 -8.03 8.17
N GLY A 121 -14.45 -7.28 7.96
CA GLY A 121 -15.57 -7.04 8.88
C GLY A 121 -15.40 -5.87 9.85
N SER A 122 -14.37 -5.01 9.71
CA SER A 122 -14.16 -3.82 10.56
C SER A 122 -12.98 -2.95 10.09
N TYR A 123 -12.71 -1.82 10.74
CA TYR A 123 -11.50 -1.01 10.53
C TYR A 123 -10.61 -0.93 11.78
N ILE A 124 -9.34 -0.58 11.59
CA ILE A 124 -8.39 -0.25 12.66
C ILE A 124 -7.68 1.09 12.40
N CYS A 125 -7.50 1.89 13.46
CA CYS A 125 -6.90 3.21 13.38
C CYS A 125 -5.41 3.18 13.77
N THR A 126 -4.50 3.03 12.80
CA THR A 126 -3.05 2.96 13.03
C THR A 126 -2.44 4.36 13.18
N ARG A 127 -1.47 4.54 14.10
CA ARG A 127 -0.86 5.85 14.36
C ARG A 127 0.27 6.14 13.37
N LEU A 128 0.28 7.33 12.76
CA LEU A 128 1.29 7.74 11.79
C LEU A 128 2.66 8.06 12.41
N GLN A 129 2.73 8.22 13.73
CA GLN A 129 3.96 8.45 14.48
C GLN A 129 3.92 7.66 15.79
N SER A 130 4.93 6.82 16.02
CA SER A 130 5.08 6.00 17.22
C SER A 130 6.22 6.54 18.09
N CYS A 131 5.88 6.97 19.31
CA CYS A 131 6.83 7.56 20.26
C CYS A 131 7.84 6.56 20.89
N GLY A 132 7.86 5.30 20.43
CA GLY A 132 8.53 4.20 21.10
C GLY A 132 7.66 3.61 22.21
N THR A 133 8.29 2.96 23.18
CA THR A 133 7.66 2.46 24.42
C THR A 133 8.08 3.34 25.59
N GLY A 134 7.14 3.60 26.52
CA GLY A 134 7.38 4.50 27.66
C GLY A 134 7.27 5.99 27.32
N TYR A 135 6.58 6.35 26.24
CA TYR A 135 6.31 7.73 25.86
C TYR A 135 4.92 7.90 25.22
N THR A 136 4.15 8.89 25.69
CA THR A 136 2.86 9.29 25.11
C THR A 136 2.99 10.56 24.28
N LEU A 137 2.35 10.59 23.10
CA LEU A 137 2.32 11.78 22.27
C LEU A 137 1.43 12.88 22.89
N ASN A 138 2.03 14.02 23.22
CA ASN A 138 1.35 15.21 23.71
C ASN A 138 0.47 15.82 22.60
N ALA A 139 -0.84 15.81 22.80
CA ALA A 139 -1.82 16.26 21.80
C ALA A 139 -1.81 17.77 21.53
N GLN A 140 -1.12 18.58 22.34
CA GLN A 140 -1.05 20.03 22.22
C GLN A 140 0.30 20.51 21.64
N THR A 141 1.39 19.78 21.89
CA THR A 141 2.74 20.18 21.42
C THR A 141 3.28 19.30 20.28
N GLY A 142 2.70 18.13 20.02
CA GLY A 142 3.20 17.15 19.04
C GLY A 142 4.53 16.47 19.44
N ASN A 143 4.95 16.62 20.70
CA ASN A 143 6.15 15.96 21.23
C ASN A 143 5.77 14.66 21.95
N CYS A 144 6.73 13.75 22.06
CA CYS A 144 6.60 12.55 22.88
C CYS A 144 7.03 12.86 24.32
N ASP A 145 6.05 12.91 25.23
CA ASP A 145 6.28 13.09 26.67
C ASP A 145 6.55 11.73 27.33
N ASP A 146 7.27 11.74 28.45
CA ASP A 146 7.74 10.56 29.19
C ASP A 146 6.61 9.91 30.03
N ASP A 147 6.35 8.61 29.85
CA ASP A 147 5.30 7.89 30.60
C ASP A 147 5.83 7.47 31.99
N ASP A 148 5.73 8.35 32.99
CA ASP A 148 6.21 8.07 34.35
C ASP A 148 5.40 6.93 35.03
N GLU A 149 5.87 5.68 34.88
CA GLU A 149 5.15 4.50 35.36
C GLU A 149 5.11 4.39 36.89
N CYS A 150 5.95 5.18 37.58
CA CYS A 150 5.98 5.28 39.03
C CYS A 150 4.81 6.14 39.57
N THR A 151 4.51 7.26 38.92
CA THR A 151 3.31 8.08 39.23
C THR A 151 2.03 7.43 38.74
N LEU A 152 2.05 6.82 37.54
CA LEU A 152 0.92 6.12 36.94
C LEU A 152 0.61 4.77 37.60
N ARG A 153 1.51 4.26 38.46
CA ARG A 153 1.42 2.95 39.16
C ARG A 153 1.29 1.74 38.23
N THR A 154 1.79 1.88 37.01
CA THR A 154 1.88 0.80 36.00
C THR A 154 3.14 -0.05 36.15
N HIS A 155 4.09 0.38 36.99
CA HIS A 155 5.33 -0.33 37.29
C HIS A 155 5.11 -1.73 37.91
N ASN A 156 6.02 -2.68 37.61
CA ASN A 156 5.97 -4.05 38.16
C ASN A 156 6.96 -4.32 39.31
N CYS A 157 7.56 -3.27 39.89
CA CYS A 157 8.51 -3.39 41.00
C CYS A 157 7.97 -4.26 42.17
N PRO A 158 8.74 -5.23 42.69
CA PRO A 158 8.34 -6.02 43.85
C PRO A 158 8.10 -5.15 45.09
N LEU A 159 7.24 -5.60 46.01
CA LEU A 159 6.84 -4.81 47.20
C LEU A 159 8.03 -4.34 48.08
N THR A 160 9.16 -5.07 48.06
CA THR A 160 10.41 -4.72 48.76
C THR A 160 11.33 -3.76 47.98
N TYR A 161 10.85 -3.17 46.89
CA TYR A 161 11.55 -2.22 46.03
C TYR A 161 10.75 -0.93 45.87
N ASP A 162 11.45 0.18 45.60
CA ASP A 162 10.92 1.48 45.23
C ASP A 162 11.07 1.72 43.73
N CYS A 163 10.10 2.41 43.13
CA CYS A 163 10.08 2.77 41.71
C CYS A 163 10.71 4.15 41.50
N HIS A 164 11.62 4.27 40.54
CA HIS A 164 12.19 5.54 40.07
C HIS A 164 12.02 5.63 38.54
N ASN A 165 11.38 6.68 38.06
CA ASN A 165 11.20 6.91 36.63
C ASN A 165 12.54 7.23 35.94
N THR A 166 12.71 6.79 34.69
CA THR A 166 13.79 7.19 33.79
C THR A 166 13.23 7.32 32.36
N LYS A 167 13.84 8.15 31.51
CA LYS A 167 13.24 8.49 30.21
C LYS A 167 12.95 7.25 29.34
N GLY A 168 11.66 6.91 29.18
CA GLY A 168 11.14 5.75 28.47
C GLY A 168 11.01 4.45 29.27
N SER A 169 11.27 4.44 30.59
CA SER A 169 11.09 3.26 31.46
C SER A 169 11.36 3.51 32.95
N PHE A 170 10.68 2.81 33.86
CA PHE A 170 11.02 2.80 35.29
C PHE A 170 12.20 1.87 35.68
N ARG A 171 12.82 2.16 36.83
CA ARG A 171 13.81 1.30 37.51
C ARG A 171 13.41 1.03 38.97
N CYS A 172 13.59 -0.22 39.38
CA CYS A 172 13.29 -0.67 40.74
C CYS A 172 14.56 -0.78 41.59
N TYR A 173 14.63 -0.04 42.69
CA TYR A 173 15.73 -0.10 43.67
C TYR A 173 15.28 -0.75 44.97
N ARG A 174 16.13 -1.48 45.70
CA ARG A 174 15.71 -2.10 46.97
C ARG A 174 15.38 -1.03 48.01
N LYS A 175 14.25 -1.20 48.70
CA LYS A 175 13.97 -0.52 49.97
C LYS A 175 15.10 -0.88 50.93
N SER A 176 15.91 0.10 51.30
CA SER A 176 17.01 -0.12 52.24
C SER A 176 16.42 -0.44 53.62
N THR A 177 16.69 -1.65 54.12
CA THR A 177 16.27 -2.11 55.45
C THR A 177 17.06 -1.38 56.55
N THR A 178 16.77 -0.10 56.70
CA THR A 178 17.28 0.73 57.79
C THR A 178 16.61 0.30 59.09
N SER A 179 17.39 -0.37 59.94
CA SER A 179 16.96 -0.72 61.29
C SER A 179 16.76 0.57 62.09
N SER A 180 15.52 1.04 62.17
CA SER A 180 15.13 2.23 62.91
C SER A 180 14.55 1.82 64.26
N THR A 181 15.36 1.95 65.31
CA THR A 181 14.85 2.06 66.67
C THR A 181 13.91 3.25 66.80
N THR A 182 12.93 3.13 67.69
CA THR A 182 11.84 4.10 67.88
C THR A 182 12.30 5.50 68.29
N SER A 183 11.86 6.56 67.58
CA SER A 183 11.42 7.83 68.19
C SER A 183 10.69 8.78 67.21
N THR A 184 9.39 8.97 67.48
CA THR A 184 8.59 10.22 67.48
C THR A 184 8.95 11.48 66.64
N THR A 185 7.90 12.01 65.99
CA THR A 185 7.55 13.46 65.81
C THR A 185 8.37 14.39 64.88
N SER A 186 7.92 14.49 63.63
CA SER A 186 7.39 15.69 62.93
C SER A 186 8.12 17.07 62.87
N THR A 187 7.98 17.69 61.68
CA THR A 187 7.92 19.15 61.34
C THR A 187 9.17 20.06 61.45
N THR A 188 9.75 20.40 60.28
CA THR A 188 10.19 21.73 59.72
C THR A 188 10.74 21.42 58.31
N ILE A 189 10.36 22.03 57.17
CA ILE A 189 10.33 23.44 56.72
C ILE A 189 11.74 24.09 56.58
N SER A 190 11.97 24.67 55.39
CA SER A 190 13.10 25.39 54.76
C SER A 190 14.19 26.06 55.63
N PRO A 191 15.42 26.17 55.10
CA PRO A 191 15.88 27.37 54.35
C PRO A 191 16.25 27.05 52.87
N LEU A 192 16.24 27.95 51.88
CA LEU A 192 16.80 29.32 51.70
C LEU A 192 18.32 29.38 51.41
N GLU A 193 18.69 30.24 50.46
CA GLU A 193 20.01 30.35 49.79
C GLU A 193 21.07 31.12 50.62
N PRO A 194 22.32 31.23 50.10
CA PRO A 194 22.69 32.54 49.54
C PRO A 194 23.50 32.52 48.21
N GLU A 195 23.53 33.66 47.52
CA GLU A 195 24.34 33.93 46.31
C GLU A 195 25.87 33.96 46.58
N GLU A 196 26.68 33.84 45.52
CA GLU A 196 27.47 35.00 45.07
C GLU A 196 27.76 34.96 43.56
N ARG A 197 28.08 36.11 42.96
CA ARG A 197 28.21 36.30 41.49
C ARG A 197 29.60 36.75 41.08
N LEU A 198 30.03 36.38 39.87
CA LEU A 198 30.91 37.22 39.03
C LEU A 198 30.75 36.87 37.54
N ASN A 199 30.70 37.91 36.69
CA ASN A 199 30.57 37.82 35.22
C ASN A 199 31.90 37.34 34.58
N ASN A 200 31.96 36.76 33.37
CA ASN A 200 31.56 37.39 32.11
C ASN A 200 31.68 36.44 30.86
N SER A 201 31.14 36.91 29.72
CA SER A 201 31.41 36.51 28.32
C SER A 201 31.00 35.14 27.76
N GLN A 202 30.08 35.22 26.78
CA GLN A 202 30.16 34.65 25.42
C GLN A 202 30.48 33.15 25.21
N TYR A 203 29.50 32.45 24.63
CA TYR A 203 29.75 31.28 23.77
C TYR A 203 30.12 31.69 22.34
N PRO A 204 31.25 31.17 21.81
CA PRO A 204 31.40 30.88 20.38
C PRO A 204 31.59 29.37 20.14
N SER A 205 31.32 28.90 18.90
CA SER A 205 31.50 27.50 18.50
C SER A 205 32.91 27.23 17.96
N PRO A 206 33.52 26.07 18.26
CA PRO A 206 34.44 25.36 17.36
C PRO A 206 33.62 24.39 16.48
N VAL A 207 33.77 24.26 15.16
CA VAL A 207 34.95 24.17 14.28
C VAL A 207 35.74 22.86 14.50
N ALA A 208 35.74 21.99 13.49
CA ALA A 208 36.48 20.72 13.46
C ALA A 208 37.25 20.59 12.14
N VAL A 209 38.56 20.26 12.21
CA VAL A 209 39.50 20.30 11.08
C VAL A 209 40.64 19.27 11.28
N TYR A 210 40.98 18.48 10.24
CA TYR A 210 42.21 17.65 10.05
C TYR A 210 42.45 16.45 11.02
N GLN A 211 43.17 15.35 10.71
CA GLN A 211 43.84 14.76 9.50
C GLN A 211 44.19 13.26 9.81
N ASP A 212 44.61 12.31 8.94
CA ASP A 212 44.73 12.12 7.46
C ASP A 212 44.91 10.58 7.19
N TYR A 213 45.34 10.18 5.98
CA TYR A 213 45.88 8.88 5.52
C TYR A 213 44.89 7.73 5.19
N SER A 214 45.04 6.96 4.09
CA SER A 214 45.82 7.14 2.84
C SER A 214 45.38 6.13 1.76
N GLY A 215 45.50 6.46 0.47
CA GLY A 215 45.21 5.56 -0.68
C GLY A 215 46.34 4.55 -1.02
N PRO A 216 46.40 3.94 -2.24
CA PRO A 216 45.81 4.45 -3.50
C PRO A 216 45.21 3.43 -4.52
N ASN A 217 44.63 3.98 -5.61
CA ASN A 217 44.46 3.44 -6.98
C ASN A 217 43.61 2.17 -7.25
N TYR A 218 42.48 2.34 -7.95
CA TYR A 218 42.45 2.31 -9.44
C TYR A 218 41.26 3.17 -9.96
N ALA A 219 41.16 3.40 -11.28
CA ALA A 219 40.60 4.65 -11.82
C ALA A 219 39.31 4.58 -12.66
N ASN A 220 38.67 5.75 -12.77
CA ASN A 220 37.75 6.23 -13.81
C ASN A 220 36.34 5.61 -13.97
N SER A 221 35.35 6.35 -13.48
CA SER A 221 34.16 6.73 -14.26
C SER A 221 33.66 8.10 -13.79
N ALA A 222 33.41 9.03 -14.71
CA ALA A 222 33.07 10.40 -14.37
C ALA A 222 31.56 10.57 -14.17
N ILE A 223 31.16 11.11 -13.01
CA ILE A 223 29.79 11.59 -12.78
C ILE A 223 29.84 13.12 -12.86
N SER A 224 29.12 13.69 -13.83
CA SER A 224 28.90 15.12 -13.90
C SER A 224 28.08 15.58 -12.69
N ARG A 225 28.60 16.56 -11.95
CA ARG A 225 27.76 17.32 -11.02
C ARG A 225 26.81 18.16 -11.87
N LEU A 226 25.52 17.79 -11.90
CA LEU A 226 24.49 18.69 -12.41
C LEU A 226 24.52 19.98 -11.58
N ASP A 227 24.46 21.14 -12.22
CA ASP A 227 24.12 22.38 -11.53
C ASP A 227 22.63 22.39 -11.14
N CYS A 228 22.25 23.29 -10.24
CA CYS A 228 20.84 23.49 -9.91
C CYS A 228 20.14 24.26 -11.03
N PRO A 229 18.82 24.07 -11.23
CA PRO A 229 18.05 24.91 -12.15
C PRO A 229 18.12 26.40 -11.79
N SER A 230 17.95 27.26 -12.79
CA SER A 230 17.80 28.71 -12.57
C SER A 230 16.73 29.01 -11.51
N GLY A 231 17.01 29.94 -10.60
CA GLY A 231 16.17 30.21 -9.43
C GLY A 231 16.52 29.37 -8.18
N PHE A 232 17.48 28.44 -8.27
CA PHE A 232 17.91 27.60 -7.16
C PHE A 232 19.42 27.62 -6.94
N TYR A 233 19.86 27.64 -5.67
CA TYR A 233 21.26 27.50 -5.27
C TYR A 233 21.51 26.16 -4.56
N ARG A 234 22.71 25.60 -4.68
CA ARG A 234 23.04 24.33 -4.02
C ARG A 234 23.56 24.57 -2.61
N ASN A 235 22.90 24.00 -1.61
CA ASN A 235 23.33 24.11 -0.21
C ASN A 235 24.45 23.11 0.14
N ASN A 236 25.05 23.26 1.32
CA ASN A 236 26.19 22.45 1.79
C ASN A 236 25.87 20.95 2.01
N ARG A 237 24.61 20.53 1.92
CA ARG A 237 24.17 19.12 1.93
C ARG A 237 23.90 18.58 0.51
N GLY A 238 24.16 19.38 -0.52
CA GLY A 238 23.97 19.00 -1.91
C GLY A 238 22.55 19.15 -2.43
N ALA A 239 21.59 19.67 -1.65
CA ALA A 239 20.23 19.92 -2.14
C ALA A 239 20.15 21.29 -2.85
N CYS A 240 19.32 21.38 -3.90
CA CYS A 240 18.95 22.65 -4.52
C CYS A 240 17.87 23.32 -3.66
N VAL A 241 18.06 24.58 -3.32
CA VAL A 241 17.18 25.40 -2.47
C VAL A 241 16.77 26.65 -3.25
N ASP A 242 15.50 27.02 -3.11
CA ASP A 242 14.90 28.22 -3.71
C ASP A 242 15.69 29.49 -3.35
N ILE A 243 16.00 30.33 -4.34
CA ILE A 243 16.63 31.64 -4.11
C ILE A 243 15.51 32.63 -3.76
N ASN A 244 15.64 33.31 -2.62
CA ASN A 244 14.68 34.34 -2.24
C ASN A 244 15.06 35.70 -2.85
N GLU A 245 14.75 35.90 -4.14
CA GLU A 245 15.09 37.14 -4.85
C GLU A 245 14.42 38.39 -4.25
N CYS A 246 13.28 38.22 -3.56
CA CYS A 246 12.64 39.29 -2.80
C CYS A 246 13.49 39.80 -1.62
N VAL A 247 14.43 38.99 -1.12
CA VAL A 247 15.37 39.35 -0.04
C VAL A 247 16.75 39.71 -0.59
N GLU A 248 17.26 38.96 -1.57
CA GLU A 248 18.65 39.12 -2.02
C GLU A 248 18.88 40.19 -3.11
N LYS A 249 17.84 40.65 -3.84
CA LYS A 249 18.02 41.46 -5.06
C LYS A 249 17.19 42.73 -5.18
N ASN A 250 16.35 43.11 -4.20
CA ASN A 250 15.41 44.25 -4.32
C ASN A 250 14.61 44.21 -5.64
N ALA A 251 14.09 43.04 -6.00
CA ALA A 251 13.71 42.72 -7.37
C ALA A 251 12.40 43.38 -7.89
N CYS A 252 11.73 44.21 -7.09
CA CYS A 252 10.50 44.92 -7.45
C CYS A 252 10.62 46.43 -7.17
N GLY A 253 9.87 47.25 -7.91
CA GLY A 253 9.89 48.71 -7.75
C GLY A 253 9.18 49.20 -6.48
N ASN A 254 9.48 50.44 -6.06
CA ASN A 254 9.08 51.04 -4.77
C ASN A 254 7.57 51.07 -4.44
N HIS A 255 6.67 50.73 -5.38
CA HIS A 255 5.22 50.67 -5.18
C HIS A 255 4.62 49.28 -5.47
N GLN A 256 5.45 48.24 -5.45
CA GLN A 256 5.05 46.84 -5.67
C GLN A 256 5.46 45.95 -4.50
N ARG A 257 4.61 44.99 -4.15
CA ARG A 257 4.92 43.91 -3.19
C ARG A 257 5.62 42.76 -3.93
N CYS A 258 6.81 42.37 -3.46
CA CYS A 258 7.46 41.16 -3.94
C CYS A 258 6.86 39.92 -3.24
N ILE A 259 6.58 38.87 -4.00
CA ILE A 259 6.15 37.55 -3.53
C ILE A 259 7.13 36.53 -4.09
N ASN A 260 7.87 35.83 -3.21
CA ASN A 260 8.76 34.75 -3.65
C ASN A 260 7.94 33.51 -4.02
N THR A 261 8.37 32.80 -5.06
CA THR A 261 7.76 31.56 -5.54
C THR A 261 8.85 30.56 -5.91
N ASN A 262 8.51 29.27 -5.98
CA ASN A 262 9.50 28.21 -6.14
C ASN A 262 10.24 28.30 -7.49
N GLY A 263 11.46 28.84 -7.49
CA GLY A 263 12.32 29.08 -8.65
C GLY A 263 12.18 30.46 -9.32
N HIS A 264 11.40 31.40 -8.76
CA HIS A 264 11.24 32.77 -9.29
C HIS A 264 10.52 33.71 -8.31
N PHE A 265 10.59 35.02 -8.49
CA PHE A 265 9.75 36.00 -7.76
C PHE A 265 8.64 36.59 -8.65
N ARG A 266 7.62 37.21 -8.06
CA ARG A 266 6.66 38.08 -8.78
C ARG A 266 6.36 39.37 -8.03
N CYS A 267 6.12 40.44 -8.77
CA CYS A 267 5.81 41.77 -8.25
C CYS A 267 4.31 42.08 -8.41
N GLU A 268 3.63 42.37 -7.31
CA GLU A 268 2.21 42.72 -7.26
C GLU A 268 2.03 44.24 -7.05
N SER A 269 1.22 44.91 -7.89
CA SER A 269 0.94 46.34 -7.73
C SER A 269 0.08 46.60 -6.49
N LEU A 270 0.48 47.57 -5.67
CA LEU A 270 -0.27 47.96 -4.47
C LEU A 270 -1.50 48.86 -4.76
N LEU A 271 -1.74 49.22 -6.03
CA LEU A 271 -2.93 49.94 -6.48
C LEU A 271 -3.72 49.07 -7.47
N GLN A 272 -4.99 48.80 -7.15
CA GLN A 272 -5.94 48.11 -8.03
C GLN A 272 -6.84 49.12 -8.75
N CYS A 273 -6.78 49.15 -10.09
CA CYS A 273 -7.66 49.93 -10.94
C CYS A 273 -8.88 49.10 -11.39
N SER A 274 -10.00 49.77 -11.67
CA SER A 274 -11.19 49.14 -12.26
C SER A 274 -10.93 48.64 -13.69
N ALA A 275 -11.71 47.65 -14.15
CA ALA A 275 -11.68 47.22 -15.54
C ALA A 275 -11.92 48.40 -16.50
N GLY A 276 -11.12 48.49 -17.57
CA GLY A 276 -11.07 49.65 -18.47
C GLY A 276 -9.98 50.68 -18.15
N TYR A 277 -9.27 50.55 -17.01
CA TYR A 277 -8.23 51.49 -16.60
C TYR A 277 -6.90 50.80 -16.27
N LYS A 278 -5.78 51.44 -16.63
CA LYS A 278 -4.40 51.00 -16.36
C LYS A 278 -3.70 51.98 -15.41
N SER A 279 -2.87 51.49 -14.49
CA SER A 279 -2.12 52.36 -13.58
C SER A 279 -1.01 53.16 -14.28
N THR A 280 -0.81 54.42 -13.88
CA THR A 280 0.33 55.24 -14.32
C THR A 280 1.66 54.67 -13.83
N ALA A 281 2.76 54.95 -14.54
CA ALA A 281 4.08 54.38 -14.26
C ALA A 281 4.69 54.81 -12.90
N ASP A 282 4.16 55.87 -12.28
CA ASP A 282 4.53 56.31 -10.93
C ASP A 282 3.68 55.68 -9.81
N GLY A 283 2.61 54.95 -10.17
CA GLY A 283 1.74 54.20 -9.25
C GLY A 283 0.68 55.03 -8.52
N LYS A 284 0.36 56.25 -8.99
CA LYS A 284 -0.52 57.19 -8.27
C LYS A 284 -1.91 57.43 -8.88
N SER A 285 -2.14 57.02 -10.12
CA SER A 285 -3.42 57.22 -10.80
C SER A 285 -3.77 56.06 -11.74
N CYS A 286 -5.02 56.01 -12.19
CA CYS A 286 -5.55 55.05 -13.15
C CYS A 286 -6.01 55.82 -14.41
N THR A 287 -5.46 55.51 -15.58
CA THR A 287 -5.79 56.12 -16.88
C THR A 287 -6.65 55.20 -17.73
N ASP A 288 -7.62 55.79 -18.43
CA ASP A 288 -8.56 55.08 -19.32
C ASP A 288 -7.83 54.41 -20.49
N ILE A 289 -8.28 53.22 -20.90
CA ILE A 289 -7.73 52.45 -22.02
C ILE A 289 -8.48 52.80 -23.34
N SER A 290 -9.58 53.56 -23.27
CA SER A 290 -10.58 53.69 -24.35
C SER A 290 -10.35 54.85 -25.33
N LEU A 291 -9.18 55.51 -25.35
CA LEU A 291 -8.91 56.69 -26.20
C LEU A 291 -7.51 56.70 -26.85
N GLU A 292 -7.25 55.78 -27.78
CA GLU A 292 -6.29 55.96 -28.87
C GLU A 292 -6.87 55.45 -30.20
N TYR A 293 -7.64 56.29 -30.91
CA TYR A 293 -7.62 56.44 -32.37
C TYR A 293 -8.64 57.50 -32.84
N THR A 294 -8.18 58.68 -33.27
CA THR A 294 -8.93 59.59 -34.14
C THR A 294 -7.98 60.66 -34.73
N ASP A 295 -7.59 60.47 -35.99
CA ASP A 295 -7.84 61.44 -37.07
C ASP A 295 -6.95 61.16 -38.30
N ILE A 296 -7.57 61.10 -39.48
CA ILE A 296 -6.89 61.13 -40.77
C ILE A 296 -7.59 62.17 -41.64
N THR A 297 -6.98 63.34 -41.75
CA THR A 297 -7.34 64.38 -42.73
C THR A 297 -6.12 64.78 -43.54
N LEU A 298 -6.25 64.75 -44.87
CA LEU A 298 -5.16 64.97 -45.83
C LEU A 298 -4.86 66.47 -46.05
N ALA A 299 -3.58 66.86 -46.07
CA ALA A 299 -3.12 68.14 -46.63
C ALA A 299 -1.61 68.12 -46.97
N GLY A 300 -1.25 68.61 -48.17
CA GLY A 300 0.14 68.90 -48.61
C GLY A 300 1.02 67.69 -48.98
N ASP A 301 1.99 67.79 -49.91
CA ASP A 301 2.34 68.92 -50.79
C ASP A 301 3.16 68.47 -52.03
N PHE A 302 3.09 69.24 -53.13
CA PHE A 302 3.98 69.38 -54.33
C PHE A 302 4.90 68.20 -54.79
N ASN A 303 5.11 67.89 -56.08
CA ASN A 303 5.06 68.64 -57.36
C ASN A 303 5.11 67.60 -58.54
N SER A 304 5.13 67.86 -59.87
CA SER A 304 5.09 69.05 -60.77
C SER A 304 4.82 68.59 -62.23
N ASN A 305 4.29 69.46 -63.11
CA ASN A 305 4.31 69.35 -64.60
C ASN A 305 3.51 68.17 -65.24
N LEU A 306 2.96 68.22 -66.47
CA LEU A 306 2.97 69.22 -67.56
C LEU A 306 1.75 69.01 -68.52
N LEU A 307 1.09 70.09 -69.01
CA LEU A 307 0.16 70.16 -70.18
C LEU A 307 -1.14 69.30 -70.14
N SER A 308 -2.25 69.62 -70.85
CA SER A 308 -2.67 70.86 -71.55
C SER A 308 -4.19 70.89 -71.84
N GLU A 309 -4.79 72.07 -71.62
CA GLU A 309 -5.94 72.69 -72.31
C GLU A 309 -7.31 71.98 -72.52
N SER A 310 -8.32 72.85 -72.51
CA SER A 310 -9.77 72.60 -72.52
C SER A 310 -10.37 72.34 -73.90
N HIS A 311 -11.51 71.63 -73.95
CA HIS A 311 -12.58 71.94 -74.91
C HIS A 311 -13.98 71.65 -74.33
N LEU A 312 -14.92 72.57 -74.54
CA LEU A 312 -16.34 72.44 -74.21
C LEU A 312 -17.14 72.07 -75.46
N VAL A 313 -17.93 71.00 -75.41
CA VAL A 313 -19.13 70.78 -76.25
C VAL A 313 -20.13 69.94 -75.44
N ASP A 314 -21.41 70.31 -75.45
CA ASP A 314 -22.49 69.50 -74.86
C ASP A 314 -22.66 68.15 -75.56
N ASN A 315 -23.18 67.16 -74.84
CA ASN A 315 -24.12 66.18 -75.37
C ASN A 315 -24.96 65.55 -74.25
N PHE A 316 -26.21 65.21 -74.56
CA PHE A 316 -27.14 64.59 -73.60
C PHE A 316 -26.56 63.30 -73.02
N LYS A 317 -26.34 63.26 -71.70
CA LYS A 317 -26.40 62.00 -70.97
C LYS A 317 -27.86 61.72 -70.63
N SER A 318 -28.40 60.63 -71.18
CA SER A 318 -29.56 59.98 -70.59
C SER A 318 -29.26 59.69 -69.12
N LEU A 319 -30.10 60.16 -68.21
CA LEU A 319 -30.04 59.70 -66.84
C LEU A 319 -30.43 58.22 -66.82
N ASP A 320 -29.74 57.45 -66.00
CA ASP A 320 -30.06 56.05 -65.74
C ASP A 320 -31.45 55.93 -65.12
N ILE A 321 -32.22 54.91 -65.51
CA ILE A 321 -33.50 54.60 -64.86
C ILE A 321 -33.18 53.57 -63.79
N ASP A 322 -33.40 53.90 -62.52
CA ASP A 322 -33.22 52.91 -61.46
C ASP A 322 -34.38 51.92 -61.48
N GLU A 323 -34.19 50.78 -62.15
CA GLU A 323 -35.25 49.76 -62.27
C GLU A 323 -35.51 49.03 -60.94
N CYS A 324 -34.66 49.23 -59.92
CA CYS A 324 -34.88 48.75 -58.57
C CYS A 324 -35.81 49.67 -57.75
N GLU A 325 -35.78 50.99 -57.99
CA GLU A 325 -36.78 51.91 -57.43
C GLU A 325 -38.06 52.03 -58.27
N SER A 326 -37.99 51.87 -59.61
CA SER A 326 -39.18 51.90 -60.48
C SER A 326 -40.01 50.62 -60.42
N GLY A 327 -39.39 49.49 -60.06
CA GLY A 327 -40.00 48.17 -60.06
C GLY A 327 -40.06 47.48 -61.42
N GLU A 328 -39.46 48.05 -62.47
CA GLU A 328 -39.43 47.46 -63.83
C GLU A 328 -38.37 46.35 -63.99
N HIS A 329 -38.21 45.50 -62.95
CA HIS A 329 -37.21 44.44 -62.89
C HIS A 329 -37.81 43.02 -62.90
N ASN A 330 -37.10 42.09 -63.54
CA ASN A 330 -37.46 40.66 -63.59
C ASN A 330 -36.72 39.81 -62.54
N CYS A 331 -36.27 40.42 -61.43
CA CYS A 331 -35.64 39.68 -60.34
C CYS A 331 -36.64 38.72 -59.67
N GLY A 332 -36.20 37.48 -59.45
CA GLY A 332 -37.03 36.45 -58.83
C GLY A 332 -37.22 36.65 -57.33
N GLU A 333 -38.14 35.88 -56.75
CA GLU A 333 -38.33 35.81 -55.29
C GLU A 333 -36.98 35.53 -54.59
N TYR A 334 -36.70 36.26 -53.51
CA TYR A 334 -35.44 36.22 -52.74
C TYR A 334 -34.15 36.69 -53.48
N GLN A 335 -34.26 37.36 -54.63
CA GLN A 335 -33.13 38.06 -55.28
C GLN A 335 -33.07 39.54 -54.88
N ILE A 336 -31.85 40.06 -54.75
CA ILE A 336 -31.54 41.47 -54.51
C ILE A 336 -31.29 42.15 -55.86
N CYS A 337 -32.19 43.06 -56.25
CA CYS A 337 -31.98 43.98 -57.37
C CYS A 337 -30.85 44.97 -57.04
N ARG A 338 -29.96 45.22 -58.00
CA ARG A 338 -28.94 46.27 -57.92
C ARG A 338 -28.87 47.00 -59.25
N ASN A 339 -29.23 48.27 -59.26
CA ASN A 339 -29.15 49.11 -60.45
C ASN A 339 -27.68 49.29 -60.93
N ARG A 340 -27.50 49.51 -62.23
CA ARG A 340 -26.24 49.87 -62.89
C ARG A 340 -26.56 50.75 -64.10
N ASN A 341 -25.69 51.71 -64.39
CA ASN A 341 -25.81 52.61 -65.54
C ASN A 341 -26.06 51.85 -66.88
N GLY A 342 -27.30 51.78 -67.34
CA GLY A 342 -27.76 51.06 -68.53
C GLY A 342 -28.47 49.72 -68.27
N GLY A 343 -28.86 49.41 -67.03
CA GLY A 343 -29.74 48.30 -66.66
C GLY A 343 -29.33 47.53 -65.41
N TYR A 344 -30.32 47.16 -64.59
CA TYR A 344 -30.20 46.38 -63.36
C TYR A 344 -29.50 45.01 -63.48
N VAL A 345 -28.98 44.53 -62.35
CA VAL A 345 -28.58 43.13 -62.14
C VAL A 345 -29.29 42.54 -60.92
N CYS A 346 -29.81 41.32 -61.07
CA CYS A 346 -30.35 40.54 -59.96
C CYS A 346 -29.22 39.68 -59.36
N THR A 347 -29.02 39.78 -58.05
CA THR A 347 -27.97 39.04 -57.31
C THR A 347 -28.57 38.30 -56.13
N CYS A 348 -28.01 37.15 -55.75
CA CYS A 348 -28.42 36.49 -54.52
C CYS A 348 -27.87 37.20 -53.28
N PRO A 349 -28.51 37.03 -52.11
CA PRO A 349 -27.92 37.39 -50.82
C PRO A 349 -26.55 36.74 -50.60
N ILE A 350 -25.78 37.26 -49.64
CA ILE A 350 -24.51 36.65 -49.22
C ILE A 350 -24.79 35.22 -48.72
N GLY A 351 -23.87 34.30 -49.00
CA GLY A 351 -24.01 32.86 -48.68
C GLY A 351 -25.02 32.09 -49.55
N HIS A 352 -25.57 32.69 -50.62
CA HIS A 352 -26.55 32.04 -51.50
C HIS A 352 -26.09 31.97 -52.97
N GLU A 353 -26.33 30.84 -53.62
CA GLU A 353 -26.05 30.60 -55.05
C GLU A 353 -27.32 30.61 -55.91
N LEU A 354 -27.17 31.01 -57.18
CA LEU A 354 -28.28 31.13 -58.12
C LEU A 354 -28.50 29.78 -58.85
N LYS A 355 -29.49 28.99 -58.40
CA LYS A 355 -29.90 27.76 -59.10
C LYS A 355 -31.07 28.02 -60.06
N ARG A 356 -31.05 27.33 -61.21
CA ARG A 356 -32.15 27.33 -62.17
C ARG A 356 -33.16 26.24 -61.81
N LEU A 357 -34.42 26.61 -61.69
CA LEU A 357 -35.54 25.69 -61.52
C LEU A 357 -35.86 25.01 -62.86
N SER A 358 -36.34 23.77 -62.82
CA SER A 358 -36.78 23.03 -64.01
C SER A 358 -37.96 23.67 -64.76
N SER A 359 -38.63 24.65 -64.13
CA SER A 359 -39.67 25.50 -64.72
C SER A 359 -39.14 26.74 -65.46
N GLY A 360 -37.82 26.94 -65.51
CA GLY A 360 -37.16 28.04 -66.25
C GLY A 360 -36.86 29.30 -65.44
N GLY A 361 -37.37 29.42 -64.21
CA GLY A 361 -37.04 30.52 -63.29
C GLY A 361 -35.67 30.35 -62.60
N ASN A 362 -35.06 31.46 -62.20
CA ASN A 362 -33.88 31.45 -61.32
C ASN A 362 -34.33 31.64 -59.87
N THR A 363 -33.73 30.91 -58.92
CA THR A 363 -33.94 31.11 -57.48
C THR A 363 -32.61 31.11 -56.72
N CYS A 364 -32.58 31.75 -55.57
CA CYS A 364 -31.43 31.74 -54.67
C CYS A 364 -31.58 30.60 -53.66
N VAL A 365 -30.57 29.75 -53.56
CA VAL A 365 -30.50 28.71 -52.53
C VAL A 365 -29.26 28.89 -51.70
N ASP A 366 -29.36 28.49 -50.44
CA ASP A 366 -28.26 28.45 -49.48
C ASP A 366 -27.05 27.65 -50.03
N ILE A 367 -25.85 28.22 -49.92
CA ILE A 367 -24.60 27.51 -50.24
C ILE A 367 -24.21 26.71 -49.01
N ASN A 368 -24.28 25.38 -49.09
CA ASN A 368 -23.84 24.57 -47.96
C ASN A 368 -22.30 24.56 -47.87
N GLU A 369 -21.69 25.53 -47.17
CA GLU A 369 -20.22 25.68 -47.19
C GLU A 369 -19.53 24.45 -46.57
N CYS A 370 -20.16 23.83 -45.57
CA CYS A 370 -19.71 22.58 -44.94
C CYS A 370 -19.64 21.37 -45.90
N SER A 371 -20.21 21.47 -47.10
CA SER A 371 -20.26 20.42 -48.12
C SER A 371 -19.49 20.76 -49.40
N GLN A 372 -18.96 21.99 -49.54
CA GLN A 372 -18.30 22.47 -50.77
C GLN A 372 -16.76 22.54 -50.68
N ASP A 373 -16.16 22.77 -49.50
CA ASP A 373 -14.69 22.67 -49.29
C ASP A 373 -14.35 22.06 -47.92
N GLN A 374 -13.33 21.19 -47.89
CA GLN A 374 -12.86 20.47 -46.71
C GLN A 374 -12.08 21.35 -45.70
N ARG A 375 -11.90 22.65 -45.96
CA ARG A 375 -11.08 23.55 -45.14
C ARG A 375 -11.82 24.78 -44.58
N VAL A 376 -13.15 24.80 -44.68
CA VAL A 376 -14.01 25.88 -44.15
C VAL A 376 -13.92 25.99 -42.62
N CYS A 377 -13.75 24.86 -41.93
CA CYS A 377 -13.46 24.80 -40.49
C CYS A 377 -12.13 24.07 -40.23
N PRO A 378 -11.44 24.30 -39.10
CA PRO A 378 -10.29 23.49 -38.71
C PRO A 378 -10.61 22.00 -38.58
N SER A 379 -9.60 21.15 -38.72
CA SER A 379 -9.73 19.70 -38.46
C SER A 379 -10.15 19.37 -37.02
N THR A 380 -9.93 20.29 -36.07
CA THR A 380 -10.36 20.23 -34.66
C THR A 380 -11.78 20.74 -34.40
N ALA A 381 -12.55 21.06 -35.46
CA ALA A 381 -13.92 21.55 -35.37
C ALA A 381 -14.92 20.70 -36.19
N HIS A 382 -16.20 20.81 -35.83
CA HIS A 382 -17.34 20.46 -36.67
C HIS A 382 -17.86 21.73 -37.38
N CYS A 383 -18.32 21.57 -38.63
CA CYS A 383 -18.94 22.63 -39.41
C CYS A 383 -20.46 22.48 -39.33
N PHE A 384 -21.17 23.57 -39.01
CA PHE A 384 -22.61 23.64 -38.99
C PHE A 384 -23.10 24.71 -39.96
N ASN A 385 -24.04 24.31 -40.82
CA ASN A 385 -24.58 25.12 -41.88
C ASN A 385 -25.80 25.92 -41.42
N THR A 386 -25.92 27.18 -41.82
CA THR A 386 -27.04 28.08 -41.50
C THR A 386 -27.45 28.88 -42.73
N ILE A 387 -28.65 29.47 -42.75
CA ILE A 387 -29.14 30.14 -43.96
C ILE A 387 -28.32 31.42 -44.24
N GLY A 388 -27.49 31.37 -45.28
CA GLY A 388 -26.57 32.43 -45.70
C GLY A 388 -25.23 32.48 -44.98
N SER A 389 -24.87 31.46 -44.18
CA SER A 389 -23.58 31.40 -43.48
C SER A 389 -23.29 30.03 -42.83
N TYR A 390 -22.10 29.85 -42.29
CA TYR A 390 -21.74 28.69 -41.47
C TYR A 390 -21.16 29.12 -40.13
N TYR A 391 -21.12 28.20 -39.17
CA TYR A 391 -20.28 28.34 -37.98
C TYR A 391 -19.51 27.05 -37.67
N CYS A 392 -18.32 27.22 -37.10
CA CYS A 392 -17.50 26.12 -36.63
C CYS A 392 -17.67 25.97 -35.10
N GLU A 393 -17.80 24.74 -34.61
CA GLU A 393 -17.79 24.41 -33.18
C GLU A 393 -16.66 23.43 -32.87
N CYS A 394 -15.98 23.57 -31.74
CA CYS A 394 -14.84 22.72 -31.43
C CYS A 394 -15.27 21.29 -31.08
N LYS A 395 -14.45 20.32 -31.48
CA LYS A 395 -14.61 18.93 -31.07
C LYS A 395 -14.38 18.78 -29.57
N ALA A 396 -14.90 17.69 -28.98
CA ALA A 396 -14.55 17.32 -27.62
C ALA A 396 -13.02 17.23 -27.46
N GLY A 397 -12.50 17.69 -26.31
CA GLY A 397 -11.06 17.90 -26.09
C GLY A 397 -10.52 19.23 -26.64
N PHE A 398 -11.33 20.09 -27.26
CA PHE A 398 -10.89 21.38 -27.81
C PHE A 398 -11.81 22.55 -27.42
N GLN A 399 -11.23 23.73 -27.19
CA GLN A 399 -11.90 24.97 -26.84
C GLN A 399 -11.55 26.13 -27.78
N LYS A 400 -12.49 27.08 -27.97
CA LYS A 400 -12.22 28.34 -28.68
C LYS A 400 -11.42 29.26 -27.77
N LYS A 401 -10.32 29.82 -28.26
CA LYS A 401 -9.69 30.98 -27.61
C LYS A 401 -10.41 32.24 -28.06
N ALA A 402 -10.76 33.12 -27.12
CA ALA A 402 -11.31 34.43 -27.45
C ALA A 402 -10.21 35.33 -28.01
N ASP A 403 -10.18 35.48 -29.33
CA ASP A 403 -9.30 36.37 -30.07
C ASP A 403 -10.16 37.13 -31.10
N ASN A 404 -9.87 38.41 -31.34
CA ASN A 404 -10.83 39.35 -31.97
C ASN A 404 -10.90 39.25 -33.51
N ASN A 405 -10.62 38.07 -34.07
CA ASN A 405 -10.66 37.77 -35.49
C ASN A 405 -11.63 36.61 -35.75
N ASN A 406 -12.47 36.71 -36.78
CA ASN A 406 -13.52 35.73 -37.10
C ASN A 406 -13.02 34.34 -37.57
N ASN A 407 -11.74 34.04 -37.40
CA ASN A 407 -11.11 32.77 -37.76
C ASN A 407 -11.18 31.80 -36.57
N THR A 408 -12.18 30.93 -36.52
CA THR A 408 -12.43 30.04 -35.37
C THR A 408 -11.29 29.02 -35.21
N GLN A 409 -10.32 29.30 -34.35
CA GLN A 409 -9.27 28.36 -33.97
C GLN A 409 -9.64 27.61 -32.67
N CYS A 410 -9.63 26.28 -32.76
CA CYS A 410 -9.91 25.37 -31.65
C CYS A 410 -8.59 24.80 -31.10
N PHE A 411 -8.29 25.15 -29.86
CA PHE A 411 -7.08 24.76 -29.13
C PHE A 411 -7.36 23.60 -28.19
N ASP A 412 -6.35 22.78 -27.96
CA ASP A 412 -6.36 21.65 -27.04
C ASP A 412 -6.79 22.08 -25.63
N ILE A 413 -7.66 21.29 -24.97
CA ILE A 413 -7.99 21.44 -23.55
C ILE A 413 -7.07 20.52 -22.78
N ASP A 414 -6.09 21.08 -22.07
CA ASP A 414 -5.28 20.31 -21.12
C ASP A 414 -6.13 19.92 -19.90
N GLU A 415 -6.81 18.77 -19.97
CA GLU A 415 -7.68 18.32 -18.88
C GLU A 415 -6.89 17.99 -17.60
N CYS A 416 -5.58 17.72 -17.71
CA CYS A 416 -4.69 17.54 -16.55
C CYS A 416 -4.46 18.85 -15.78
N SER A 417 -4.44 20.00 -16.49
CA SER A 417 -4.38 21.33 -15.88
C SER A 417 -5.75 21.88 -15.48
N VAL A 418 -6.83 21.47 -16.16
CA VAL A 418 -8.19 21.99 -15.94
C VAL A 418 -8.97 21.22 -14.86
N ILE A 419 -8.72 19.93 -14.66
CA ILE A 419 -9.49 19.08 -13.74
C ILE A 419 -8.59 18.50 -12.63
N PRO A 420 -8.55 19.13 -11.44
CA PRO A 420 -7.82 18.60 -10.29
C PRO A 420 -8.31 17.20 -9.90
N GLY A 421 -7.39 16.24 -9.73
CA GLY A 421 -7.71 14.87 -9.34
C GLY A 421 -8.30 13.97 -10.44
N LEU A 422 -8.20 14.37 -11.73
CA LEU A 422 -8.68 13.59 -12.87
C LEU A 422 -8.09 12.17 -12.97
N CYS A 423 -6.85 12.01 -12.52
CA CYS A 423 -6.12 10.75 -12.42
C CYS A 423 -5.62 10.57 -10.98
N GLN A 424 -5.59 9.35 -10.47
CA GLN A 424 -5.14 9.08 -9.08
C GLN A 424 -3.63 9.35 -8.87
N GLN A 425 -2.81 9.12 -9.89
CA GLN A 425 -1.35 9.33 -9.84
C GLN A 425 -0.91 10.34 -10.92
N LYS A 426 -0.68 9.88 -12.16
CA LYS A 426 -0.08 10.71 -13.21
C LYS A 426 -1.01 10.93 -14.39
N CYS A 427 -1.40 12.18 -14.62
CA CYS A 427 -2.12 12.59 -15.82
C CYS A 427 -1.15 12.94 -16.95
N VAL A 428 -1.47 12.55 -18.19
CA VAL A 428 -0.70 12.88 -19.40
C VAL A 428 -1.66 13.38 -20.47
N ASN A 429 -1.65 14.68 -20.70
CA ASN A 429 -2.40 15.31 -21.79
C ASN A 429 -1.81 14.95 -23.17
N PHE A 430 -2.66 14.84 -24.18
CA PHE A 430 -2.29 14.73 -25.59
C PHE A 430 -3.34 15.44 -26.47
N TRP A 431 -3.06 15.56 -27.76
CA TRP A 431 -3.90 16.38 -28.64
C TRP A 431 -5.30 15.79 -28.84
N GLY A 432 -6.32 16.45 -28.27
CA GLY A 432 -7.71 16.01 -28.24
C GLY A 432 -8.08 15.12 -27.05
N GLY A 433 -7.26 15.07 -25.99
CA GLY A 433 -7.65 14.48 -24.71
C GLY A 433 -6.50 13.94 -23.86
N TYR A 434 -6.80 13.52 -22.64
CA TYR A 434 -5.85 12.98 -21.66
C TYR A 434 -5.83 11.45 -21.58
N ARG A 435 -4.78 10.91 -20.95
CA ARG A 435 -4.76 9.57 -20.35
C ARG A 435 -4.11 9.58 -18.97
N CYS A 436 -4.58 8.70 -18.09
CA CYS A 436 -3.91 8.43 -16.83
C CYS A 436 -2.83 7.35 -17.01
N THR A 437 -1.76 7.48 -16.25
CA THR A 437 -0.68 6.49 -16.15
C THR A 437 -0.34 6.30 -14.67
N CYS A 438 0.16 5.12 -14.32
CA CYS A 438 0.50 4.77 -12.95
C CYS A 438 2.02 4.70 -12.77
N ASP A 439 2.46 4.91 -11.54
CA ASP A 439 3.85 4.74 -11.13
C ASP A 439 4.22 3.24 -11.03
N PRO A 440 5.52 2.87 -10.99
CA PRO A 440 5.94 1.48 -10.80
C PRO A 440 5.31 0.84 -9.57
N GLY A 441 4.95 -0.45 -9.67
CA GLY A 441 4.21 -1.17 -8.63
C GLY A 441 2.68 -1.01 -8.70
N TYR A 442 2.14 -0.22 -9.65
CA TYR A 442 0.69 -0.02 -9.81
C TYR A 442 0.21 -0.39 -11.22
N GLN A 443 -1.04 -0.87 -11.31
CA GLN A 443 -1.75 -1.15 -12.55
C GLN A 443 -2.97 -0.22 -12.71
N LEU A 444 -3.25 0.19 -13.95
CA LEU A 444 -4.39 1.05 -14.25
C LEU A 444 -5.72 0.29 -14.08
N GLY A 445 -6.68 0.88 -13.38
CA GLY A 445 -8.01 0.30 -13.17
C GLY A 445 -8.90 0.35 -14.40
N GLN A 446 -10.04 -0.35 -14.33
CA GLN A 446 -11.00 -0.45 -15.44
C GLN A 446 -11.67 0.90 -15.81
N ASP A 447 -11.62 1.88 -14.90
CA ASP A 447 -12.07 3.26 -15.14
C ASP A 447 -11.07 4.10 -15.93
N ASN A 448 -9.88 3.56 -16.21
CA ASN A 448 -8.73 4.23 -16.80
C ASN A 448 -8.24 5.46 -16.01
N ARG A 449 -8.50 5.55 -14.70
CA ARG A 449 -8.12 6.69 -13.83
C ARG A 449 -7.53 6.29 -12.48
N THR A 450 -8.04 5.21 -11.88
CA THR A 450 -7.46 4.61 -10.68
C THR A 450 -6.17 3.87 -10.98
N CYS A 451 -5.26 3.87 -10.01
CA CYS A 451 -4.02 3.12 -10.02
C CYS A 451 -4.04 2.16 -8.84
N ASN A 452 -4.33 0.90 -9.14
CA ASN A 452 -4.48 -0.16 -8.16
C ASN A 452 -3.12 -0.79 -7.88
N ASP A 453 -2.86 -1.06 -6.62
CA ASP A 453 -1.62 -1.67 -6.14
C ASP A 453 -1.42 -3.08 -6.74
N ILE A 454 -0.21 -3.40 -7.22
CA ILE A 454 0.13 -4.74 -7.70
C ILE A 454 0.69 -5.53 -6.52
N ASN A 455 -0.13 -6.40 -5.94
CA ASN A 455 0.32 -7.26 -4.84
C ASN A 455 1.37 -8.29 -5.32
N GLU A 456 2.65 -7.95 -5.20
CA GLU A 456 3.74 -8.79 -5.68
C GLU A 456 3.85 -10.11 -4.91
N CYS A 457 3.38 -10.14 -3.66
CA CYS A 457 3.36 -11.37 -2.85
C CYS A 457 2.37 -12.42 -3.39
N ASP A 458 1.31 -12.01 -4.08
CA ASP A 458 0.38 -12.93 -4.77
C ASP A 458 0.80 -13.19 -6.22
N VAL A 459 1.32 -12.18 -6.95
CA VAL A 459 1.78 -12.35 -8.35
C VAL A 459 3.03 -13.23 -8.46
N HIS A 460 3.96 -13.14 -7.50
CA HIS A 460 5.27 -13.80 -7.54
C HIS A 460 5.39 -14.98 -6.56
N LYS A 461 4.25 -15.59 -6.21
CA LYS A 461 4.07 -16.61 -5.17
C LYS A 461 4.89 -17.90 -5.38
N ASP A 462 4.96 -18.40 -6.61
CA ASP A 462 5.52 -19.72 -6.92
C ASP A 462 7.05 -19.78 -6.91
N TYR A 463 7.73 -18.65 -7.13
CA TYR A 463 9.18 -18.57 -7.33
C TYR A 463 9.92 -17.86 -6.18
N LYS A 464 9.28 -17.81 -4.99
CA LYS A 464 9.89 -17.40 -3.71
C LYS A 464 10.58 -16.03 -3.75
N LEU A 465 9.81 -14.99 -4.06
CA LEU A 465 10.24 -13.59 -4.01
C LEU A 465 10.96 -13.24 -2.69
N CYS A 466 10.45 -13.76 -1.57
CA CYS A 466 11.06 -13.72 -0.25
C CYS A 466 11.42 -15.13 0.24
N MET A 467 12.51 -15.26 0.99
CA MET A 467 12.89 -16.52 1.67
C MET A 467 12.06 -16.77 2.94
N GLY A 468 11.64 -15.70 3.62
CA GLY A 468 10.74 -15.71 4.77
C GLY A 468 9.29 -15.41 4.38
N PHE A 469 8.70 -14.40 5.01
CA PHE A 469 7.37 -13.88 4.67
C PHE A 469 7.48 -12.71 3.69
N CYS A 470 6.57 -12.64 2.74
CA CYS A 470 6.36 -11.46 1.89
C CYS A 470 5.24 -10.60 2.49
N ILE A 471 5.44 -9.29 2.56
CA ILE A 471 4.46 -8.30 3.02
C ILE A 471 4.26 -7.31 1.88
N ASN A 472 3.03 -7.17 1.41
CA ASN A 472 2.70 -6.22 0.36
C ASN A 472 2.63 -4.79 0.89
N THR A 473 3.06 -3.80 0.11
CA THR A 473 3.03 -2.37 0.46
C THR A 473 2.67 -1.51 -0.76
N PRO A 474 2.18 -0.27 -0.59
CA PRO A 474 1.74 0.54 -1.74
C PRO A 474 2.87 0.83 -2.74
N GLY A 475 2.85 0.14 -3.89
CA GLY A 475 3.82 0.23 -4.98
C GLY A 475 5.08 -0.64 -4.82
N SER A 476 5.13 -1.55 -3.83
CA SER A 476 6.26 -2.48 -3.67
C SER A 476 5.99 -3.57 -2.61
N TYR A 477 6.95 -4.47 -2.39
CA TYR A 477 6.89 -5.46 -1.31
C TYR A 477 8.06 -5.32 -0.34
N GLN A 478 7.87 -5.83 0.88
CA GLN A 478 8.94 -5.99 1.87
C GLN A 478 9.00 -7.44 2.34
N CYS A 479 10.18 -8.04 2.32
CA CYS A 479 10.40 -9.35 2.95
C CYS A 479 10.68 -9.20 4.46
N SER A 480 10.23 -10.17 5.25
CA SER A 480 10.56 -10.29 6.67
C SER A 480 10.90 -11.74 7.03
N CYS A 481 11.70 -11.94 8.07
CA CYS A 481 12.18 -13.26 8.47
C CYS A 481 11.46 -13.81 9.71
N PRO A 482 11.32 -15.13 9.84
CA PRO A 482 10.85 -15.75 11.09
C PRO A 482 11.86 -15.54 12.22
N ARG A 483 11.39 -15.75 13.47
CA ARG A 483 12.26 -15.73 14.66
C ARG A 483 13.43 -16.71 14.49
N GLY A 484 14.60 -16.31 15.00
CA GLY A 484 15.86 -17.04 14.81
C GLY A 484 16.59 -16.73 13.49
N TYR A 485 16.02 -15.90 12.62
CA TYR A 485 16.66 -15.43 11.38
C TYR A 485 16.70 -13.91 11.32
N LEU A 486 17.73 -13.37 10.69
CA LEU A 486 17.92 -11.95 10.36
C LEU A 486 17.76 -11.76 8.84
N LEU A 487 17.15 -10.64 8.42
CA LEU A 487 17.09 -10.28 7.01
C LEU A 487 18.49 -9.92 6.48
N SER A 488 18.86 -10.49 5.34
CA SER A 488 20.13 -10.22 4.65
C SER A 488 20.17 -8.82 4.04
N ALA A 489 21.37 -8.36 3.69
CA ALA A 489 21.59 -7.08 2.99
C ALA A 489 21.06 -7.04 1.54
N ASP A 490 20.58 -8.17 1.01
CA ASP A 490 19.86 -8.24 -0.27
C ASP A 490 18.36 -7.89 -0.15
N GLY A 491 17.85 -7.71 1.07
CA GLY A 491 16.45 -7.40 1.35
C GLY A 491 15.49 -8.60 1.29
N ASN A 492 15.90 -9.77 0.77
CA ASN A 492 14.99 -10.87 0.43
C ASN A 492 15.36 -12.23 1.06
N THR A 493 16.63 -12.48 1.41
CA THR A 493 17.06 -13.73 2.04
C THR A 493 17.11 -13.63 3.57
N CYS A 494 16.93 -14.77 4.25
CA CYS A 494 16.93 -14.87 5.70
C CYS A 494 18.14 -15.67 6.17
N ARG A 495 19.06 -15.01 6.88
CA ARG A 495 20.25 -15.65 7.46
C ARG A 495 19.98 -16.10 8.89
N ASP A 496 20.31 -17.35 9.17
CA ASP A 496 20.33 -17.96 10.50
C ASP A 496 21.10 -17.08 11.52
N ILE A 497 20.55 -16.91 12.73
CA ILE A 497 21.21 -16.22 13.84
C ILE A 497 21.88 -17.28 14.70
N ASP A 498 23.18 -17.51 14.50
CA ASP A 498 23.92 -18.48 15.31
C ASP A 498 24.11 -17.98 16.76
N GLU A 499 23.25 -18.44 17.67
CA GLU A 499 23.31 -18.02 19.07
C GLU A 499 24.50 -18.63 19.83
N CYS A 500 25.16 -19.65 19.27
CA CYS A 500 26.35 -20.29 19.84
C CYS A 500 27.67 -19.60 19.43
N ALA A 501 27.69 -18.81 18.35
CA ALA A 501 28.90 -18.24 17.74
C ALA A 501 29.51 -17.02 18.45
N THR A 502 29.07 -16.68 19.67
CA THR A 502 29.51 -15.46 20.39
C THR A 502 30.11 -15.78 21.76
N ASN A 503 30.80 -14.80 22.35
CA ASN A 503 31.32 -14.88 23.74
C ASN A 503 30.21 -15.00 24.82
N SER A 504 28.95 -15.12 24.40
CA SER A 504 27.76 -15.21 25.23
C SER A 504 27.24 -16.64 25.44
N ILE A 505 28.03 -17.69 25.19
CA ILE A 505 27.63 -19.08 25.49
C ILE A 505 27.11 -19.24 26.94
N HIS A 506 27.68 -18.53 27.92
CA HIS A 506 27.20 -18.54 29.32
C HIS A 506 25.95 -17.68 29.59
N GLN A 507 25.51 -16.87 28.63
CA GLN A 507 24.20 -16.18 28.65
C GLN A 507 23.11 -16.99 27.93
N VAL A 508 23.52 -17.87 26.99
CA VAL A 508 22.63 -18.70 26.15
C VAL A 508 22.38 -20.08 26.78
N CYS A 509 23.44 -20.76 27.22
CA CYS A 509 23.37 -22.02 27.97
C CYS A 509 23.90 -21.82 29.39
N THR A 510 23.02 -21.95 30.39
CA THR A 510 23.36 -21.70 31.80
C THR A 510 23.96 -22.91 32.53
N GLY A 511 23.86 -24.12 31.98
CA GLY A 511 24.40 -25.33 32.59
C GLY A 511 25.92 -25.42 32.45
N ARG A 512 26.59 -25.85 33.53
CA ARG A 512 28.06 -25.79 33.69
C ARG A 512 28.84 -26.61 32.65
N ASN A 513 28.20 -27.65 32.11
CA ASN A 513 28.74 -28.59 31.10
C ASN A 513 27.82 -28.70 29.87
N ASP A 514 27.01 -27.67 29.59
CA ASP A 514 26.13 -27.68 28.42
C ASP A 514 26.93 -27.54 27.13
N ILE A 515 26.49 -28.25 26.09
CA ILE A 515 26.96 -28.08 24.72
C ILE A 515 25.88 -27.32 23.95
N CYS A 516 26.23 -26.11 23.50
CA CYS A 516 25.39 -25.31 22.61
C CYS A 516 25.49 -25.88 21.19
N THR A 517 24.35 -26.25 20.61
CA THR A 517 24.23 -26.62 19.19
C THR A 517 23.32 -25.61 18.51
N ASN A 518 23.86 -24.81 17.59
CA ASN A 518 23.03 -23.95 16.73
C ASN A 518 22.24 -24.84 15.75
N THR A 519 20.96 -24.55 15.56
CA THR A 519 20.06 -25.23 14.61
C THR A 519 19.32 -24.17 13.78
N ARG A 520 18.81 -24.52 12.60
CA ARG A 520 18.18 -23.54 11.68
C ARG A 520 17.01 -22.80 12.35
N GLY A 521 17.22 -21.54 12.74
CA GLY A 521 16.27 -20.68 13.45
C GLY A 521 16.15 -20.88 14.98
N SER A 522 17.05 -21.62 15.64
CA SER A 522 17.10 -21.74 17.11
C SER A 522 18.30 -22.56 17.63
N TYR A 523 18.65 -22.45 18.90
CA TYR A 523 19.69 -23.27 19.54
C TYR A 523 19.14 -24.43 20.40
N LYS A 524 20.00 -25.41 20.66
CA LYS A 524 19.79 -26.52 21.61
C LYS A 524 20.97 -26.59 22.58
N CYS A 525 20.75 -26.21 23.83
CA CYS A 525 21.67 -26.51 24.94
C CYS A 525 21.45 -27.97 25.39
N THR A 526 22.47 -28.83 25.29
CA THR A 526 22.39 -30.20 25.80
C THR A 526 23.43 -30.46 26.89
N THR A 527 22.99 -30.75 28.11
CA THR A 527 23.85 -31.19 29.22
C THR A 527 24.29 -32.64 29.00
N ILE A 528 25.59 -32.90 28.99
CA ILE A 528 26.12 -34.27 28.90
C ILE A 528 26.07 -34.95 30.27
N ASN A 529 25.10 -35.83 30.46
CA ASN A 529 25.02 -36.75 31.59
C ASN A 529 25.65 -38.08 31.22
N CYS A 530 26.82 -38.39 31.79
CA CYS A 530 27.49 -39.68 31.63
C CYS A 530 26.73 -40.79 32.37
N PRO A 531 26.69 -42.04 31.84
CA PRO A 531 26.15 -43.19 32.56
C PRO A 531 26.94 -43.49 33.86
N TYR A 532 26.30 -44.20 34.78
CA TYR A 532 26.96 -44.65 36.01
C TYR A 532 28.21 -45.49 35.69
N GLY A 533 29.34 -45.18 36.33
CA GLY A 533 30.65 -45.75 36.03
C GLY A 533 31.51 -44.96 35.04
N TYR A 534 31.00 -43.86 34.48
CA TYR A 534 31.67 -43.05 33.47
C TYR A 534 31.82 -41.60 33.92
N ALA A 535 32.91 -40.95 33.51
CA ALA A 535 33.18 -39.54 33.75
C ALA A 535 33.34 -38.77 32.43
N ILE A 536 33.05 -37.46 32.44
CA ILE A 536 33.29 -36.59 31.28
C ILE A 536 34.79 -36.57 30.99
N ASP A 537 35.13 -36.73 29.72
CA ASP A 537 36.49 -36.68 29.20
C ASP A 537 37.05 -35.25 29.31
N SER A 538 38.21 -35.10 29.97
CA SER A 538 38.90 -33.80 30.13
C SER A 538 39.22 -33.12 28.80
N ASP A 539 39.46 -33.94 27.78
CA ASP A 539 39.97 -33.51 26.48
C ASP A 539 38.80 -33.24 25.51
N GLN A 540 37.62 -33.82 25.78
CA GLN A 540 36.46 -33.85 24.89
C GLN A 540 35.14 -33.82 25.68
N LYS A 541 34.60 -32.62 25.96
CA LYS A 541 33.34 -32.46 26.73
C LYS A 541 32.14 -33.26 26.19
N ASN A 542 32.14 -33.63 24.91
CA ASN A 542 31.12 -34.45 24.26
C ASN A 542 31.38 -35.97 24.36
N ARG A 543 32.28 -36.41 25.24
CA ARG A 543 32.65 -37.80 25.45
C ARG A 543 32.68 -38.14 26.93
N CYS A 544 32.27 -39.36 27.26
CA CYS A 544 32.43 -39.96 28.57
C CYS A 544 33.37 -41.17 28.46
N ARG A 545 34.44 -41.22 29.26
CA ARG A 545 35.32 -42.39 29.38
C ARG A 545 34.88 -43.25 30.58
N GLN A 546 35.09 -44.56 30.49
CA GLN A 546 34.88 -45.49 31.60
C GLN A 546 35.90 -45.19 32.72
N ASN A 547 35.46 -45.25 33.98
CA ASN A 547 36.38 -45.10 35.12
C ASN A 547 37.23 -46.36 35.27
N THR A 548 38.55 -46.20 35.46
CA THR A 548 39.53 -47.31 35.44
C THR A 548 39.32 -48.42 36.47
N ASN A 549 38.51 -48.15 37.50
CA ASN A 549 38.29 -49.04 38.63
C ASN A 549 36.84 -49.60 38.65
N PHE A 550 36.12 -49.53 37.52
CA PHE A 550 34.67 -49.82 37.47
C PHE A 550 34.31 -51.25 37.05
N CYS A 551 35.26 -52.01 36.49
CA CYS A 551 35.06 -53.41 36.12
C CYS A 551 36.39 -54.17 36.28
N GLU A 552 36.30 -55.48 36.51
CA GLU A 552 37.45 -56.40 36.53
C GLU A 552 37.13 -57.63 35.66
N GLY A 553 38.17 -58.26 35.10
CA GLY A 553 38.01 -59.47 34.30
C GLY A 553 37.24 -59.26 32.98
N GLU A 554 36.48 -60.27 32.56
CA GLU A 554 35.89 -60.32 31.22
C GLU A 554 34.69 -59.39 31.03
N GLU A 555 34.03 -58.95 32.12
CA GLU A 555 32.88 -58.04 32.04
C GLU A 555 33.23 -56.71 31.36
N CYS A 556 34.47 -56.22 31.52
CA CYS A 556 34.98 -55.02 30.87
C CYS A 556 34.85 -55.05 29.34
N TYR A 557 34.97 -56.23 28.70
CA TYR A 557 34.86 -56.32 27.23
C TYR A 557 33.42 -56.19 26.71
N THR A 558 32.43 -56.36 27.59
CA THR A 558 30.99 -56.21 27.26
C THR A 558 30.49 -54.78 27.45
N GLN A 559 31.13 -54.02 28.34
CA GLN A 559 30.84 -52.61 28.59
C GLN A 559 31.50 -51.70 27.54
N PRO A 560 30.90 -50.55 27.16
CA PRO A 560 31.55 -49.59 26.28
C PRO A 560 32.80 -48.97 26.91
N SER A 561 33.92 -48.94 26.19
CA SER A 561 35.12 -48.21 26.61
C SER A 561 34.92 -46.69 26.71
N ALA A 562 34.00 -46.16 25.89
CA ALA A 562 33.54 -44.78 25.95
C ALA A 562 32.13 -44.63 25.36
N TYR A 563 31.44 -43.56 25.76
CA TYR A 563 30.27 -43.01 25.08
C TYR A 563 30.67 -41.70 24.40
N THR A 564 30.29 -41.50 23.14
CA THR A 564 30.47 -40.24 22.41
C THR A 564 29.12 -39.64 22.04
N TYR A 565 28.98 -38.32 22.14
CA TYR A 565 27.74 -37.58 21.94
C TYR A 565 27.97 -36.65 20.74
N ASN A 566 27.16 -36.83 19.70
CA ASN A 566 27.34 -36.18 18.40
C ASN A 566 26.04 -35.48 18.02
N PHE A 567 26.12 -34.20 17.68
CA PHE A 567 24.96 -33.36 17.38
C PHE A 567 24.92 -33.04 15.89
N ILE A 568 23.77 -33.26 15.25
CA ILE A 568 23.59 -33.16 13.80
C ILE A 568 22.28 -32.41 13.51
N THR A 569 22.32 -31.41 12.64
CA THR A 569 21.21 -30.46 12.46
C THR A 569 20.68 -30.47 11.02
N PHE A 570 19.35 -30.44 10.87
CA PHE A 570 18.67 -30.52 9.59
C PHE A 570 17.57 -29.45 9.48
N VAL A 571 17.27 -29.05 8.25
CA VAL A 571 16.02 -28.35 7.90
C VAL A 571 14.89 -29.36 7.69
N SER A 572 13.66 -28.93 7.96
CA SER A 572 12.45 -29.67 7.60
C SER A 572 12.43 -29.96 6.09
N LYS A 573 12.04 -31.17 5.71
CA LYS A 573 11.85 -31.60 4.32
C LYS A 573 13.10 -31.45 3.42
N LEU A 574 14.30 -31.48 4.02
CA LEU A 574 15.58 -31.49 3.30
C LEU A 574 15.55 -32.52 2.15
N MET A 575 15.91 -32.08 0.94
CA MET A 575 16.02 -32.98 -0.22
C MET A 575 17.14 -34.01 0.00
N ILE A 576 16.80 -35.29 -0.18
CA ILE A 576 17.71 -36.43 -0.07
C ILE A 576 17.72 -37.17 -1.40
N ALA A 577 18.91 -37.48 -1.93
CA ALA A 577 19.06 -38.25 -3.17
C ALA A 577 18.70 -39.74 -2.97
N PRO A 578 18.30 -40.49 -4.01
CA PRO A 578 17.78 -41.87 -3.89
C PRO A 578 18.72 -42.87 -3.17
N GLU A 579 20.02 -42.70 -3.35
CA GLU A 579 21.07 -43.46 -2.67
C GLU A 579 21.09 -43.22 -1.14
N GLY A 580 20.58 -42.07 -0.68
CA GLY A 580 20.61 -41.62 0.71
C GLY A 580 21.84 -40.76 1.03
N ARG A 581 21.71 -39.87 2.01
CA ARG A 581 22.79 -38.98 2.45
C ARG A 581 23.49 -39.58 3.67
N THR A 582 24.80 -39.83 3.61
CA THR A 582 25.58 -40.15 4.82
C THR A 582 25.53 -38.98 5.79
N ILE A 583 25.15 -39.25 7.04
CA ILE A 583 25.03 -38.26 8.12
C ILE A 583 26.05 -38.47 9.24
N PHE A 584 26.60 -39.68 9.39
CA PHE A 584 27.63 -40.01 10.36
C PHE A 584 28.47 -41.20 9.87
N THR A 585 29.75 -41.26 10.28
CA THR A 585 30.64 -42.37 9.99
C THR A 585 31.38 -42.77 11.26
N LEU A 586 31.27 -44.04 11.65
CA LEU A 586 32.06 -44.62 12.75
C LEU A 586 33.14 -45.53 12.18
N ARG A 587 34.38 -45.39 12.65
CA ARG A 587 35.53 -46.20 12.25
C ARG A 587 36.08 -46.97 13.46
N GLY A 588 36.21 -48.29 13.30
CA GLY A 588 36.92 -49.17 14.21
C GLY A 588 38.41 -49.32 13.85
N PRO A 589 39.18 -50.07 14.65
CA PRO A 589 40.61 -50.25 14.43
C PRO A 589 40.90 -51.02 13.13
N LEU A 590 42.10 -50.81 12.57
CA LEU A 590 42.50 -51.40 11.28
C LEU A 590 42.90 -52.88 11.35
N TRP A 591 42.99 -53.47 12.55
CA TRP A 591 43.65 -54.76 12.79
C TRP A 591 42.69 -55.89 13.22
N TYR A 592 41.38 -55.69 13.07
CA TYR A 592 40.36 -56.69 13.43
C TYR A 592 39.43 -56.96 12.24
N ASP A 593 39.41 -58.21 11.77
CA ASP A 593 38.61 -58.62 10.62
C ASP A 593 37.10 -58.74 10.94
N ASN A 594 36.75 -58.88 12.22
CA ASN A 594 35.37 -59.03 12.67
C ASN A 594 34.97 -57.92 13.66
N ILE A 595 34.37 -56.87 13.11
CA ILE A 595 33.74 -55.76 13.86
C ILE A 595 32.26 -55.75 13.51
N ASP A 596 31.40 -55.70 14.52
CA ASP A 596 29.96 -55.58 14.36
C ASP A 596 29.45 -54.16 14.69
N PHE A 597 28.33 -53.77 14.08
CA PHE A 597 27.74 -52.45 14.17
C PHE A 597 26.20 -52.54 14.29
N ASP A 598 25.66 -52.16 15.45
CA ASP A 598 24.22 -52.11 15.73
C ASP A 598 23.75 -50.65 15.79
N LEU A 599 22.71 -50.29 15.03
CA LEU A 599 22.08 -48.97 15.03
C LEU A 599 20.61 -49.08 15.45
N LYS A 600 20.26 -48.43 16.56
CA LYS A 600 18.88 -48.38 17.07
C LYS A 600 18.41 -46.95 17.33
N ILE A 601 17.11 -46.75 17.19
CA ILE A 601 16.43 -45.53 17.63
C ILE A 601 16.17 -45.66 19.14
N VAL A 602 16.66 -44.71 19.94
CA VAL A 602 16.45 -44.69 21.40
C VAL A 602 15.21 -43.88 21.76
N ARG A 603 15.05 -42.70 21.16
CA ARG A 603 13.97 -41.76 21.48
C ARG A 603 13.64 -40.88 20.28
N ILE A 604 12.35 -40.55 20.13
CA ILE A 604 11.87 -39.52 19.18
C ILE A 604 10.92 -38.59 19.91
N GLN A 605 11.26 -37.30 19.92
CA GLN A 605 10.42 -36.23 20.44
C GLN A 605 10.01 -35.31 19.30
N ALA A 606 8.70 -35.23 19.04
CA ALA A 606 8.12 -34.54 17.90
C ALA A 606 6.79 -33.91 18.30
N THR A 607 6.45 -32.76 17.73
CA THR A 607 5.11 -32.17 17.87
C THR A 607 4.02 -33.09 17.30
N SER A 608 2.78 -32.92 17.75
CA SER A 608 1.63 -33.76 17.35
C SER A 608 1.32 -33.75 15.86
N ASN A 609 1.67 -32.68 15.15
CA ASN A 609 1.16 -32.37 13.80
C ASN A 609 2.09 -32.80 12.66
N ILE A 610 3.16 -33.57 12.93
CA ILE A 610 4.21 -33.94 11.96
C ILE A 610 4.46 -35.46 11.92
N LYS A 611 4.97 -35.96 10.80
CA LYS A 611 5.34 -37.37 10.68
C LYS A 611 6.64 -37.65 11.44
N ARG A 612 6.52 -38.43 12.52
CA ARG A 612 7.65 -38.92 13.31
C ARG A 612 8.58 -39.76 12.45
N ALA A 613 9.89 -39.65 12.70
CA ALA A 613 10.87 -40.56 12.15
C ALA A 613 10.57 -42.02 12.55
N THR A 614 11.10 -42.95 11.77
CA THR A 614 10.98 -44.41 11.93
C THR A 614 12.22 -45.07 11.36
N GLY A 615 12.43 -46.37 11.62
CA GLY A 615 13.56 -47.12 11.05
C GLY A 615 13.73 -46.94 9.54
N MET A 616 12.63 -46.80 8.77
CA MET A 616 12.66 -46.57 7.31
C MET A 616 13.32 -45.25 6.85
N HIS A 617 13.71 -44.37 7.77
CA HIS A 617 14.44 -43.13 7.46
C HIS A 617 15.95 -43.32 7.56
N PHE A 618 16.42 -44.37 8.24
CA PHE A 618 17.83 -44.62 8.54
C PHE A 618 18.30 -45.95 7.95
N ASP A 619 19.56 -46.02 7.55
CA ASP A 619 20.19 -47.20 6.95
C ASP A 619 21.69 -47.19 7.26
N THR A 620 22.36 -48.34 7.11
CA THR A 620 23.78 -48.51 7.45
C THR A 620 24.56 -49.22 6.36
N LEU A 621 25.53 -48.53 5.76
CA LEU A 621 26.49 -49.14 4.84
C LEU A 621 27.80 -49.47 5.59
N LYS A 622 28.01 -50.77 5.84
CA LYS A 622 29.24 -51.33 6.40
C LYS A 622 30.30 -51.53 5.31
N ASN A 623 31.55 -51.22 5.62
CA ASN A 623 32.72 -51.46 4.75
C ASN A 623 33.91 -51.78 5.65
N ASN A 624 34.33 -53.05 5.67
CA ASN A 624 35.40 -53.59 6.51
C ASN A 624 35.34 -53.10 7.96
N ASN A 625 36.21 -52.14 8.33
CA ASN A 625 36.33 -51.59 9.68
C ASN A 625 35.47 -50.34 9.96
N GLN A 626 34.61 -49.91 9.03
CA GLN A 626 33.78 -48.70 9.20
C GLN A 626 32.30 -48.93 8.86
N VAL A 627 31.44 -48.11 9.44
CA VAL A 627 30.01 -48.02 9.09
C VAL A 627 29.62 -46.57 8.84
N ASN A 628 28.89 -46.35 7.75
CA ASN A 628 28.23 -45.09 7.44
C ASN A 628 26.77 -45.20 7.83
N VAL A 629 26.25 -44.25 8.62
CA VAL A 629 24.82 -44.07 8.86
C VAL A 629 24.27 -43.14 7.78
N LEU A 630 23.23 -43.57 7.08
CA LEU A 630 22.57 -42.81 6.02
C LEU A 630 21.18 -42.38 6.45
N LEU A 631 20.81 -41.16 6.07
CA LEU A 631 19.45 -40.69 6.00
C LEU A 631 18.90 -41.04 4.60
N LYS A 632 17.93 -41.96 4.52
CA LYS A 632 17.32 -42.44 3.27
C LYS A 632 16.11 -41.63 2.81
N LYS A 633 15.47 -40.89 3.72
CA LYS A 633 14.24 -40.11 3.46
C LYS A 633 14.31 -38.77 4.20
N SER A 634 13.62 -37.77 3.67
CA SER A 634 13.52 -36.46 4.32
C SER A 634 12.75 -36.56 5.66
N LEU A 635 13.04 -35.64 6.58
CA LEU A 635 12.41 -35.56 7.91
C LEU A 635 11.58 -34.28 8.01
N GLU A 636 10.37 -34.36 8.57
CA GLU A 636 9.54 -33.17 8.87
C GLU A 636 9.88 -32.67 10.27
N GLY A 637 10.32 -31.42 10.43
CA GLY A 637 10.51 -30.82 11.76
C GLY A 637 9.29 -30.02 12.24
N PRO A 638 9.23 -29.64 13.53
CA PRO A 638 10.30 -29.77 14.51
C PRO A 638 10.32 -31.15 15.21
N GLN A 639 11.43 -31.89 15.09
CA GLN A 639 11.64 -33.13 15.84
C GLN A 639 13.10 -33.34 16.27
N ASP A 640 13.26 -33.86 17.49
CA ASP A 640 14.54 -34.28 18.08
C ASP A 640 14.58 -35.82 18.11
N ILE A 641 15.62 -36.42 17.54
CA ILE A 641 15.78 -37.88 17.42
C ILE A 641 17.10 -38.29 18.06
N GLU A 642 17.05 -39.26 18.98
CA GLU A 642 18.23 -39.91 19.55
C GLU A 642 18.43 -41.29 18.90
N LEU A 643 19.55 -41.47 18.22
CA LEU A 643 20.04 -42.77 17.76
C LEU A 643 21.20 -43.22 18.65
N GLU A 644 21.36 -44.53 18.80
CA GLU A 644 22.54 -45.15 19.40
C GLU A 644 23.15 -46.13 18.39
N LEU A 645 24.37 -45.83 17.97
CA LEU A 645 25.21 -46.68 17.16
C LEU A 645 26.25 -47.33 18.08
N SER A 646 26.20 -48.64 18.25
CA SER A 646 27.22 -49.38 19.01
C SER A 646 28.12 -50.17 18.07
N MET A 647 29.41 -50.18 18.39
CA MET A 647 30.44 -50.97 17.70
C MET A 647 30.98 -52.01 18.68
N THR A 648 31.00 -53.28 18.27
CA THR A 648 31.58 -54.38 19.07
C THR A 648 32.66 -55.08 18.27
N VAL A 649 33.89 -55.11 18.79
CA VAL A 649 35.04 -55.77 18.16
C VAL A 649 35.13 -57.19 18.69
N PHE A 650 35.25 -58.18 17.79
CA PHE A 650 35.35 -59.59 18.15
C PHE A 650 36.74 -60.16 17.84
N THR A 651 37.15 -61.18 18.61
CA THR A 651 38.35 -61.97 18.34
C THR A 651 38.08 -63.41 18.78
N ASN A 652 38.24 -64.37 17.86
CA ASN A 652 37.90 -65.79 18.07
C ASN A 652 36.47 -65.99 18.62
N GLY A 653 35.51 -65.20 18.14
CA GLY A 653 34.10 -65.24 18.55
C GLY A 653 33.76 -64.53 19.87
N MET A 654 34.75 -64.17 20.69
CA MET A 654 34.55 -63.41 21.93
C MET A 654 34.62 -61.90 21.70
N PRO A 655 33.79 -61.07 22.35
CA PRO A 655 33.95 -59.62 22.33
C PRO A 655 35.26 -59.23 23.02
N ARG A 656 36.00 -58.28 22.43
CA ARG A 656 37.26 -57.72 22.96
C ARG A 656 37.24 -56.21 23.16
N GLY A 657 36.13 -55.56 22.83
CA GLY A 657 35.90 -54.17 23.17
C GLY A 657 34.62 -53.64 22.53
N LYS A 658 33.95 -52.74 23.25
CA LYS A 658 32.74 -52.06 22.79
C LYS A 658 32.93 -50.55 22.81
N SER A 659 32.22 -49.85 21.94
CA SER A 659 32.14 -48.38 21.90
C SER A 659 30.74 -47.95 21.49
N VAL A 660 30.28 -46.79 21.98
CA VAL A 660 28.93 -46.29 21.69
C VAL A 660 28.98 -44.84 21.23
N ALA A 661 28.32 -44.56 20.10
CA ALA A 661 28.05 -43.22 19.61
C ALA A 661 26.55 -42.92 19.72
N LYS A 662 26.20 -41.98 20.60
CA LYS A 662 24.90 -41.32 20.63
C LYS A 662 24.89 -40.25 19.54
N LEU A 663 23.87 -40.27 18.69
CA LEU A 663 23.64 -39.27 17.65
C LEU A 663 22.32 -38.56 17.97
N PHE A 664 22.41 -37.25 18.21
CA PHE A 664 21.26 -36.36 18.43
C PHE A 664 21.01 -35.58 17.15
N LEU A 665 19.91 -35.91 16.48
CA LEU A 665 19.50 -35.27 15.24
C LEU A 665 18.39 -34.26 15.56
N PHE A 666 18.69 -32.97 15.39
CA PHE A 666 17.73 -31.89 15.58
C PHE A 666 17.21 -31.42 14.21
N VAL A 667 15.93 -31.60 13.95
CA VAL A 667 15.26 -31.18 12.72
C VAL A 667 14.47 -29.90 13.00
N SER A 668 14.87 -28.78 12.39
CA SER A 668 14.16 -27.50 12.50
C SER A 668 12.77 -27.58 11.85
N GLN A 669 11.84 -26.74 12.31
CA GLN A 669 10.55 -26.50 11.66
C GLN A 669 10.70 -25.85 10.26
N HIS A 670 11.77 -25.09 10.03
CA HIS A 670 12.00 -24.34 8.80
C HIS A 670 12.56 -25.24 7.69
N THR A 671 12.19 -24.97 6.44
CA THR A 671 12.59 -25.73 5.25
C THR A 671 13.83 -25.17 4.55
N PHE A 672 14.48 -24.16 5.14
CA PHE A 672 15.55 -23.36 4.56
C PHE A 672 16.67 -23.08 5.58
#